data_AF-A0A517T3B9-F1
#
_entry.id   AF-A0A517T3B9-F1
#
_cell.length_a   1.000
_cell.length_b   1.000
_cell.length_c   1.000
_cell.angle_alpha   90.00
_cell.angle_beta   90.00
_cell.angle_gamma   90.00
#
_symmetry.space_group_name_H-M   'P 1'
#
loop_
_entity.id
_entity.type
_entity.pdbx_description
1 polymer ?
#
loop_
_entity_poly.entity_id
_entity_poly.type
_entity_poly.pdbx_seq_one_letter_code
_entity_poly.pdbx_strand_id
1 'polypeptide(L)'
;MSVTEVTPQSLPPRNAEWEQILIALTDGKLSDGQKLRLAELIHNDDFRSQYVDHCALHGILVHEHGLLTAIAEEVHPVTKAPVGSQLGNRIRRAVLGITTAALALLVLINLNDNTTVEPDTPQLALDEANQPGDLDPVEASLPEGRKPAVDDGTFSLAAAEPRKPPMPETFLLIGSQNRPPAKAGAVVDKVRFNRDIRPILSDNCFACHGPDANSREAELRLDTEEGAFAKREDYGPAIVRFRADDSLLYQRIISHEEYEVMPPPETKKTLTEKQKNLVRRWIEEGAAWEDHWSFIAAAPVEPPAVDAEDEWVRNDIDRFTLAEMKRKGLTPNNEADRNTLIRRVTLDLTGLPPTPDEVRSFVNDDQPGAYGRLVDRLLASKNYGEHMGRHWLDVARYGDTHGLHLDNYREIWPYRDWVVNAYNENMPFDQFTVEQLAGDLLPDPTMDQLVATGFNRCNVTSNEGGSIPAELQHRNAVDRVETTATTFLGLTAGCSVCHDHKFDPMTQKEFFQLKAIFDNSTVHGMDGNVITHAPYIRVIPKDDRERFSNLKSREEKLADEIKAKQNALLNNQDRLRELAEAYREELLTPPVSTAMVLNVTAVNPLFDEKGDIIPVEAEMPSTAQPQQEEAGKPVQAQKPETGPVLVDQVAGRDIATQAEISLTRRNDRGAFTIGPKEQLTIPDVAAWSIRQPLALSLWAKPTARRENHLLSQRDKDSAGFDFQVFFHPYQRNNIHKLQFRIWDEQGHEYAVFSEYKLGLNKWSYLTLTWDGTSTVRFFVDGKFFGDGTITLADDAQGETSAPLTVGHANMHLSDIALHHAELSPLDALAMFRYQQTLDSFVKPVSKWTDKHDSVATSVLMLTDAEFATKENERYLASVDRTSIEYQSPFTLIMGEKKTPPKAFVLNRGEYDQPREEVGAAVPEFLPPLPDGAPANRLGLAKWLVDPSHPLTARVSVNRFWQQFFRTGLVKTSEDFGTQGEPPSHPELLDWLAVDFMEHGWDIKRFVKQLVMSATYRQSSVITPDKLAKDPSNRYLSHGPRYRLDAEVIRDQALAVSGLLVDRLGGPSVKPYQPPGIWKAVGYSSSNTVEFHQDEGDKIYRRSLYTFLKRTAPPPNMSTFDAPNREACTARRERTNTPMQALVLMNDPQFVEAARHLAEHMLHSPFSQDADRLNELYFRVACHDISDADMKVLQSSLNRFRELFSARPDAAKSLIEVGDSPTNYDLDPVEFASWTMVASQVLNLDEVINKN
;
A
#
# COMPACT_ATOMS: atom_id res chain seq x y z
N MET A 1 -0.44 25.64 50.37
CA MET A 1 0.79 25.19 51.07
C MET A 1 1.98 25.66 50.25
N SER A 2 3.11 25.94 50.90
CA SER A 2 4.26 26.64 50.30
C SER A 2 5.05 25.78 49.31
N VAL A 3 5.49 26.41 48.23
CA VAL A 3 6.54 25.91 47.33
C VAL A 3 7.80 25.63 48.15
N THR A 4 8.36 24.43 48.05
CA THR A 4 9.76 24.16 48.43
C THR A 4 10.62 24.28 47.19
N GLU A 5 11.60 25.17 47.27
CA GLU A 5 12.52 25.51 46.18
C GLU A 5 13.38 24.31 45.75
N VAL A 6 13.46 24.07 44.44
CA VAL A 6 14.61 23.36 43.85
C VAL A 6 15.62 24.43 43.48
N THR A 7 16.73 24.48 44.24
CA THR A 7 17.81 25.44 43.98
C THR A 7 18.51 25.11 42.66
N PRO A 8 18.74 26.07 41.75
CA PRO A 8 19.56 25.82 40.58
C PRO A 8 21.01 25.56 41.02
N GLN A 9 21.57 24.41 40.64
CA GLN A 9 23.03 24.27 40.65
C GLN A 9 23.60 25.27 39.64
N SER A 10 24.60 26.04 40.07
CA SER A 10 25.16 27.15 39.31
C SER A 10 25.82 26.67 38.02
N LEU A 11 25.19 26.94 36.88
CA LEU A 11 25.88 26.92 35.58
C LEU A 11 27.01 27.96 35.56
N PRO A 12 28.10 27.73 34.79
CA PRO A 12 29.18 28.71 34.67
C PRO A 12 28.66 30.06 34.13
N PRO A 13 29.28 31.20 34.48
CA PRO A 13 28.74 32.54 34.17
C PRO A 13 28.57 32.90 32.68
N ARG A 14 28.97 32.03 31.75
CA ARG A 14 28.88 32.25 30.30
C ARG A 14 27.61 31.67 29.65
N ASN A 15 26.89 30.76 30.31
CA ASN A 15 25.79 30.04 29.65
C ASN A 15 24.47 30.82 29.66
N ALA A 16 24.20 31.59 30.71
CA ALA A 16 22.96 32.36 30.85
C ALA A 16 22.81 33.51 29.82
N GLU A 17 23.91 33.99 29.23
CA GLU A 17 23.89 35.02 28.19
C GLU A 17 23.35 34.47 26.86
N TRP A 18 23.67 33.21 26.53
CA TRP A 18 23.27 32.58 25.28
C TRP A 18 21.78 32.21 25.27
N GLU A 19 21.26 31.65 26.36
CA GLU A 19 19.84 31.30 26.46
C GLU A 19 18.95 32.55 26.37
N GLN A 20 19.36 33.68 26.95
CA GLN A 20 18.63 34.95 26.80
C GLN A 20 18.66 35.50 25.37
N ILE A 21 19.75 35.28 24.62
CA ILE A 21 19.84 35.63 23.19
C ILE A 21 18.94 34.71 22.35
N LEU A 22 18.90 33.40 22.65
CA LEU A 22 18.01 32.45 21.96
C LEU A 22 16.53 32.73 22.22
N ILE A 23 16.15 33.04 23.45
CA ILE A 23 14.77 33.45 23.80
C ILE A 23 14.40 34.76 23.07
N ALA A 24 15.30 35.75 23.05
CA ALA A 24 15.07 37.00 22.33
C ALA A 24 15.03 36.83 20.79
N LEU A 25 15.71 35.81 20.25
CA LEU A 25 15.69 35.42 18.85
C LEU A 25 14.35 34.75 18.48
N THR A 26 13.85 33.80 19.29
CA THR A 26 12.54 33.18 19.05
C THR A 26 11.37 34.15 19.27
N ASP A 27 11.52 35.15 20.14
CA ASP A 27 10.55 36.24 20.31
C ASP A 27 10.65 37.35 19.24
N GLY A 28 11.63 37.29 18.31
CA GLY A 28 11.82 38.25 17.22
C GLY A 28 12.21 39.67 17.68
N LYS A 29 12.92 39.81 18.80
CA LYS A 29 13.18 41.10 19.49
C LYS A 29 14.64 41.34 19.87
N LEU A 30 15.58 40.89 19.05
CA LEU A 30 17.01 41.12 19.28
C LEU A 30 17.37 42.62 19.15
N SER A 31 17.90 43.20 20.23
CA SER A 31 18.53 44.53 20.18
C SER A 31 19.86 44.50 19.43
N ASP A 32 20.29 45.63 18.85
CA ASP A 32 21.56 45.73 18.12
C ASP A 32 22.78 45.26 18.93
N GLY A 33 22.76 45.46 20.25
CA GLY A 33 23.79 44.95 21.16
C GLY A 33 23.80 43.42 21.25
N GLN A 34 22.61 42.79 21.32
CA GLN A 34 22.50 41.33 21.31
C GLN A 34 22.86 40.73 19.94
N LYS A 35 22.54 41.42 18.83
CA LYS A 35 22.97 41.01 17.48
C LYS A 35 24.49 41.02 17.32
N LEU A 36 25.15 42.08 17.82
CA LEU A 36 26.61 42.16 17.84
C LEU A 36 27.22 41.06 18.71
N ARG A 37 26.62 40.80 19.88
CA ARG A 37 27.07 39.77 20.83
C ARG A 37 26.89 38.34 20.30
N LEU A 38 25.79 38.07 19.61
CA LEU A 38 25.52 36.83 18.87
C LEU A 38 26.63 36.58 17.83
N ALA A 39 27.03 37.60 17.07
CA ALA A 39 28.13 37.49 16.10
C ALA A 39 29.51 37.23 16.77
N GLU A 40 29.77 37.82 17.94
CA GLU A 40 31.00 37.53 18.72
C GLU A 40 31.04 36.08 19.22
N LEU A 41 29.92 35.56 19.75
CA LEU A 41 29.83 34.21 20.30
C LEU A 41 30.00 33.14 19.20
N ILE A 42 29.37 33.34 18.03
CA ILE A 42 29.52 32.43 16.88
C ILE A 42 30.99 32.38 16.39
N HIS A 43 31.77 33.44 16.55
CA HIS A 43 33.18 33.44 16.16
C HIS A 43 34.13 32.81 17.20
N ASN A 44 33.68 32.49 18.41
CA ASN A 44 34.52 31.89 19.45
C ASN A 44 34.63 30.35 19.26
N ASP A 45 35.86 29.83 19.11
CA ASP A 45 36.10 28.39 18.88
C ASP A 45 35.74 27.51 20.10
N ASP A 46 36.08 27.94 21.34
CA ASP A 46 35.70 27.23 22.57
C ASP A 46 34.16 27.12 22.68
N PHE A 47 33.47 28.21 22.36
CA PHE A 47 32.01 28.26 22.38
C PHE A 47 31.41 27.33 21.32
N ARG A 48 31.94 27.32 20.09
CA ARG A 48 31.51 26.40 19.03
C ARG A 48 31.70 24.93 19.41
N SER A 49 32.82 24.56 20.03
CA SER A 49 33.06 23.19 20.48
C SER A 49 32.05 22.76 21.56
N GLN A 50 31.87 23.57 22.61
CA GLN A 50 30.92 23.28 23.70
C GLN A 50 29.45 23.30 23.21
N TYR A 51 29.15 24.09 22.18
CA TYR A 51 27.82 24.15 21.57
C TYR A 51 27.50 22.89 20.75
N VAL A 52 28.48 22.27 20.07
CA VAL A 52 28.28 20.98 19.39
C VAL A 52 27.96 19.87 20.39
N ASP A 53 28.70 19.80 21.51
CA ASP A 53 28.44 18.84 22.59
C ASP A 53 27.05 19.04 23.23
N HIS A 54 26.62 20.29 23.43
CA HIS A 54 25.27 20.59 23.92
C HIS A 54 24.17 20.32 22.88
N CYS A 55 24.45 20.52 21.58
CA CYS A 55 23.54 20.15 20.51
C CYS A 55 23.40 18.63 20.40
N ALA A 56 24.44 17.83 20.64
CA ALA A 56 24.31 16.38 20.73
C ALA A 56 23.35 15.95 21.86
N LEU A 57 23.27 16.72 22.97
CA LEU A 57 22.31 16.50 24.05
C LEU A 57 20.87 16.93 23.71
N HIS A 58 20.67 17.83 22.74
CA HIS A 58 19.37 18.34 22.26
C HIS A 58 19.09 17.97 20.78
N GLY A 59 19.72 16.89 20.29
CA GLY A 59 20.11 16.67 18.89
C GLY A 59 19.04 16.40 17.84
N ILE A 60 17.79 16.81 18.06
CA ILE A 60 16.69 16.64 17.10
C ILE A 60 16.00 17.98 16.76
N LEU A 61 16.04 18.98 17.64
CA LEU A 61 15.27 20.24 17.46
C LEU A 61 15.91 21.29 16.55
N VAL A 62 17.19 21.14 16.18
CA VAL A 62 17.94 22.17 15.42
C VAL A 62 18.44 21.67 14.07
N HIS A 63 18.38 20.35 13.81
CA HIS A 63 18.92 19.77 12.58
C HIS A 63 18.05 20.10 11.34
N GLU A 64 16.75 20.31 11.52
CA GLU A 64 15.81 20.67 10.46
C GLU A 64 15.42 22.16 10.52
N HIS A 65 16.15 22.98 9.76
CA HIS A 65 15.77 24.29 9.22
C HIS A 65 14.95 25.26 10.10
N GLY A 66 15.62 25.91 11.06
CA GLY A 66 15.08 27.13 11.69
C GLY A 66 16.14 28.09 12.20
N LEU A 67 16.92 27.64 13.19
CA LEU A 67 17.77 28.53 14.01
C LEU A 67 18.88 29.23 13.21
N LEU A 68 19.59 28.49 12.35
CA LEU A 68 20.68 29.05 11.54
C LEU A 68 20.17 30.03 10.46
N THR A 69 18.97 29.80 9.91
CA THR A 69 18.32 30.72 8.98
C THR A 69 17.92 32.01 9.69
N ALA A 70 17.28 31.91 10.86
CA ALA A 70 16.90 33.07 11.67
C ALA A 70 18.12 33.90 12.11
N ILE A 71 19.23 33.24 12.50
CA ILE A 71 20.50 33.92 12.80
C ILE A 71 21.06 34.64 11.56
N ALA A 72 21.00 34.03 10.38
CA ALA A 72 21.46 34.67 9.14
C ALA A 72 20.59 35.88 8.76
N GLU A 73 19.26 35.76 8.87
CA GLU A 73 18.29 36.80 8.55
C GLU A 73 18.34 37.99 9.50
N GLU A 74 18.52 37.76 10.80
CA GLU A 74 18.60 38.83 11.82
C GLU A 74 19.91 39.65 11.78
N VAL A 75 20.99 39.06 11.25
CA VAL A 75 22.31 39.72 11.06
C VAL A 75 22.42 40.42 9.70
N HIS A 76 21.66 39.98 8.69
CA HIS A 76 21.60 40.58 7.35
C HIS A 76 21.30 42.11 7.28
N PRO A 77 20.49 42.74 8.17
CA PRO A 77 20.02 44.13 8.00
C PRO A 77 21.11 45.21 8.12
N VAL A 78 22.29 44.90 8.67
CA VAL A 78 23.37 45.86 8.96
C VAL A 78 24.10 46.35 7.67
N THR A 79 23.64 45.95 6.48
CA THR A 79 24.39 46.07 5.22
C THR A 79 23.96 47.20 4.27
N LYS A 80 22.95 48.02 4.60
CA LYS A 80 22.51 49.15 3.74
C LYS A 80 23.29 50.46 4.00
N ALA A 81 24.51 50.53 3.48
CA ALA A 81 25.26 51.79 3.30
C ALA A 81 25.83 51.89 1.87
N PRO A 82 25.95 53.10 1.27
CA PRO A 82 26.31 53.23 -0.15
C PRO A 82 27.74 52.79 -0.49
N VAL A 83 27.91 52.27 -1.71
CA VAL A 83 29.19 51.79 -2.24
C VAL A 83 30.20 52.94 -2.37
N GLY A 84 31.37 52.83 -1.72
CA GLY A 84 32.48 53.76 -1.96
C GLY A 84 33.60 53.84 -0.92
N SER A 85 33.44 53.32 0.31
CA SER A 85 34.44 53.47 1.38
C SER A 85 35.27 52.19 1.64
N GLN A 86 36.49 52.35 2.16
CA GLN A 86 37.35 51.23 2.59
C GLN A 86 36.69 50.35 3.67
N LEU A 87 35.72 50.88 4.41
CA LEU A 87 34.96 50.14 5.42
C LEU A 87 34.06 49.07 4.79
N GLY A 88 33.39 49.38 3.68
CA GLY A 88 32.56 48.41 2.93
C GLY A 88 33.37 47.22 2.39
N ASN A 89 34.63 47.47 1.99
CA ASN A 89 35.54 46.41 1.56
C ASN A 89 36.11 45.56 2.71
N ARG A 90 36.13 46.07 3.95
CA ARG A 90 36.40 45.26 5.16
C ARG A 90 35.19 44.41 5.53
N ILE A 91 33.99 44.98 5.52
CA ILE A 91 32.74 44.27 5.84
C ILE A 91 32.49 43.12 4.84
N ARG A 92 32.69 43.33 3.53
CA ARG A 92 32.58 42.24 2.54
C ARG A 92 33.58 41.10 2.76
N ARG A 93 34.78 41.36 3.30
CA ARG A 93 35.74 40.29 3.65
C ARG A 93 35.34 39.55 4.93
N ALA A 94 34.74 40.24 5.90
CA ALA A 94 34.20 39.60 7.10
C ALA A 94 33.02 38.68 6.76
N VAL A 95 32.08 39.14 5.91
CA VAL A 95 30.94 38.33 5.44
C VAL A 95 31.43 37.10 4.65
N LEU A 96 32.41 37.26 3.75
CA LEU A 96 33.00 36.12 3.05
C LEU A 96 33.64 35.11 4.02
N GLY A 97 34.28 35.60 5.10
CA GLY A 97 34.80 34.77 6.19
C GLY A 97 33.69 34.02 6.95
N ILE A 98 32.57 34.66 7.26
CA ILE A 98 31.40 34.03 7.91
C ILE A 98 30.82 32.92 7.02
N THR A 99 30.61 33.18 5.72
CA THR A 99 30.11 32.17 4.78
C THR A 99 31.07 31.00 4.62
N THR A 100 32.38 31.26 4.60
CA THR A 100 33.42 30.22 4.51
C THR A 100 33.52 29.42 5.81
N ALA A 101 33.34 30.04 6.98
CA ALA A 101 33.32 29.36 8.27
C ALA A 101 32.07 28.48 8.43
N ALA A 102 30.90 28.95 7.98
CA ALA A 102 29.68 28.14 7.95
C ALA A 102 29.83 26.93 7.00
N LEU A 103 30.43 27.11 5.81
CA LEU A 103 30.77 26.00 4.92
C LEU A 103 31.79 25.04 5.54
N ALA A 104 32.82 25.56 6.23
CA ALA A 104 33.82 24.73 6.90
C ALA A 104 33.22 23.92 8.05
N LEU A 105 32.23 24.48 8.77
CA LEU A 105 31.48 23.77 9.80
C LEU A 105 30.61 22.66 9.18
N LEU A 106 29.90 22.96 8.09
CA LEU A 106 29.15 21.97 7.29
C LEU A 106 30.04 20.84 6.75
N VAL A 107 31.26 21.16 6.31
CA VAL A 107 32.24 20.18 5.82
C VAL A 107 32.82 19.36 6.98
N LEU A 108 33.12 19.95 8.14
CA LEU A 108 33.59 19.21 9.32
C LEU A 108 32.53 18.29 9.91
N ILE A 109 31.25 18.69 9.87
CA ILE A 109 30.12 17.83 10.26
C ILE A 109 29.98 16.66 9.27
N ASN A 110 29.89 16.93 7.96
CA ASN A 110 29.81 15.87 6.93
C ASN A 110 31.05 14.94 6.87
N LEU A 111 32.23 15.41 7.25
CA LEU A 111 33.44 14.56 7.28
C LEU A 111 33.45 13.57 8.43
N ASN A 112 32.66 13.79 9.49
CA ASN A 112 32.58 12.89 10.64
C ASN A 112 31.57 11.75 10.41
N ASP A 113 30.56 11.98 9.56
CA ASP A 113 29.53 10.97 9.20
C ASP A 113 29.92 10.06 8.03
N ASN A 114 31.06 10.30 7.36
CA ASN A 114 31.43 9.61 6.12
C ASN A 114 32.66 8.69 6.26
N THR A 115 32.61 7.75 7.22
CA THR A 115 33.59 6.67 7.38
C THR A 115 33.06 5.31 6.89
N THR A 116 32.70 5.25 5.60
CA THR A 116 32.55 3.96 4.89
C THR A 116 33.84 3.59 4.15
N VAL A 117 34.36 2.41 4.46
CA VAL A 117 35.46 1.74 3.76
C VAL A 117 35.00 1.35 2.35
N GLU A 118 35.75 1.70 1.31
CA GLU A 118 35.70 1.03 -0.01
C GLU A 118 37.08 1.02 -0.72
N PRO A 119 37.31 0.12 -1.71
CA PRO A 119 38.63 -0.47 -1.94
C PRO A 119 39.35 -0.07 -3.27
N ASP A 120 40.38 -0.87 -3.59
CA ASP A 120 41.10 -1.03 -4.87
C ASP A 120 42.29 -0.10 -5.21
N THR A 121 43.48 -0.70 -5.24
CA THR A 121 44.47 -0.57 -6.33
C THR A 121 45.44 -1.78 -6.31
N PRO A 122 46.10 -2.14 -7.44
CA PRO A 122 46.42 -3.53 -7.76
C PRO A 122 47.75 -4.09 -7.24
N GLN A 123 47.86 -5.42 -7.32
CA GLN A 123 49.04 -6.23 -7.00
C GLN A 123 50.34 -5.75 -7.67
N LEU A 124 51.39 -5.60 -6.85
CA LEU A 124 52.77 -5.95 -7.21
C LEU A 124 53.55 -6.27 -5.92
N ALA A 125 54.34 -7.34 -5.94
CA ALA A 125 54.99 -7.89 -4.76
C ALA A 125 56.31 -7.18 -4.42
N LEU A 126 56.71 -7.18 -3.13
CA LEU A 126 57.89 -7.89 -2.60
C LEU A 126 58.14 -7.51 -1.12
N ASP A 127 58.28 -8.55 -0.30
CA ASP A 127 59.24 -8.75 0.80
C ASP A 127 59.37 -7.78 2.00
N GLU A 128 59.42 -8.41 3.19
CA GLU A 128 60.14 -8.01 4.42
C GLU A 128 59.75 -6.68 5.13
N ALA A 129 59.61 -6.62 6.47
CA ALA A 129 59.77 -7.62 7.52
C ALA A 129 58.80 -7.31 8.68
N ASN A 130 58.30 -8.36 9.34
CA ASN A 130 57.36 -8.25 10.46
C ASN A 130 57.84 -9.14 11.60
N GLN A 131 58.48 -8.58 12.64
CA GLN A 131 58.61 -9.11 14.02
C GLN A 131 59.45 -8.16 14.92
N PRO A 132 59.42 -8.29 16.27
CA PRO A 132 58.98 -7.16 17.11
C PRO A 132 60.03 -6.67 18.12
N GLY A 133 59.66 -5.71 18.96
CA GLY A 133 60.47 -5.23 20.09
C GLY A 133 59.60 -4.71 21.23
N ASP A 134 59.73 -5.34 22.41
CA ASP A 134 58.99 -5.07 23.64
C ASP A 134 59.28 -3.69 24.27
N LEU A 135 58.39 -3.21 25.15
CA LEU A 135 58.66 -3.20 26.60
C LEU A 135 57.54 -2.53 27.45
N ASP A 136 56.94 -3.36 28.31
CA ASP A 136 56.36 -3.14 29.64
C ASP A 136 55.25 -2.10 29.98
N PRO A 137 54.30 -2.47 30.87
CA PRO A 137 53.20 -1.62 31.32
C PRO A 137 53.50 -0.83 32.61
N VAL A 138 52.73 0.24 32.86
CA VAL A 138 52.78 1.01 34.12
C VAL A 138 51.37 1.24 34.67
N GLU A 139 50.97 0.43 35.65
CA GLU A 139 50.09 0.86 36.75
C GLU A 139 50.90 1.81 37.68
N ALA A 140 50.38 2.69 38.53
CA ALA A 140 49.03 3.06 38.94
C ALA A 140 49.03 4.60 39.21
N SER A 141 47.95 5.26 39.64
CA SER A 141 47.52 5.23 41.04
C SER A 141 46.41 6.25 41.33
N LEU A 142 45.49 5.90 42.24
CA LEU A 142 44.65 6.86 42.96
C LEU A 142 45.47 7.45 44.13
N PRO A 143 45.44 8.78 44.37
CA PRO A 143 46.04 9.36 45.55
C PRO A 143 45.09 9.33 46.76
N GLU A 144 45.44 8.57 47.81
CA GLU A 144 44.86 8.73 49.15
C GLU A 144 45.55 9.85 49.97
N GLY A 145 44.76 10.53 50.81
CA GLY A 145 45.23 11.23 52.02
C GLY A 145 44.91 12.73 52.05
N ARG A 146 44.23 13.29 53.08
CA ARG A 146 44.41 13.03 54.52
C ARG A 146 43.24 13.53 55.39
N LYS A 147 42.89 12.70 56.37
CA LYS A 147 42.56 12.99 57.79
C LYS A 147 41.67 14.19 58.18
N PRO A 148 40.57 13.95 58.92
CA PRO A 148 40.09 14.89 59.94
C PRO A 148 40.97 14.84 61.21
N ALA A 149 40.87 15.85 62.06
CA ALA A 149 41.51 15.85 63.39
C ALA A 149 40.56 16.38 64.48
N VAL A 150 40.28 15.52 65.48
CA VAL A 150 40.41 15.71 66.94
C VAL A 150 39.78 16.97 67.56
N ASP A 151 38.93 16.95 68.60
CA ASP A 151 38.55 15.93 69.62
C ASP A 151 37.05 16.13 70.04
N ASP A 152 36.40 15.45 71.00
CA ASP A 152 36.79 14.40 71.97
C ASP A 152 35.73 13.27 72.05
N GLY A 153 35.41 12.70 73.25
CA GLY A 153 34.09 12.07 73.49
C GLY A 153 34.01 10.66 74.09
N THR A 154 35.09 10.06 74.59
CA THR A 154 35.11 8.94 75.59
C THR A 154 34.20 7.68 75.41
N PHE A 155 34.76 6.47 75.17
CA PHE A 155 35.14 5.49 76.22
C PHE A 155 35.60 4.11 75.67
N SER A 156 36.62 3.58 76.36
CA SER A 156 37.44 2.38 76.13
C SER A 156 36.75 1.00 76.27
N LEU A 157 37.20 -0.01 75.50
CA LEU A 157 38.07 -1.11 76.01
C LEU A 157 38.54 -2.09 74.92
N ALA A 158 39.73 -2.69 75.12
CA ALA A 158 40.41 -3.56 74.15
C ALA A 158 41.28 -4.66 74.82
N ALA A 159 41.86 -5.51 73.97
CA ALA A 159 43.06 -6.38 74.18
C ALA A 159 42.90 -7.72 74.95
N ALA A 160 43.72 -8.77 74.70
CA ALA A 160 44.53 -9.15 73.52
C ALA A 160 45.16 -10.58 73.71
N GLU A 161 45.40 -11.29 72.59
CA GLU A 161 46.49 -12.29 72.35
C GLU A 161 46.62 -13.58 73.24
N PRO A 162 47.51 -14.58 72.93
CA PRO A 162 48.47 -14.75 71.81
C PRO A 162 48.55 -16.15 71.09
N ARG A 163 49.19 -16.15 69.89
CA ARG A 163 50.11 -17.16 69.26
C ARG A 163 49.69 -18.61 68.84
N LYS A 164 50.32 -19.07 67.73
CA LYS A 164 50.28 -20.44 67.13
C LYS A 164 51.30 -21.43 67.76
N PRO A 165 51.08 -22.76 67.62
CA PRO A 165 52.03 -23.68 66.95
C PRO A 165 51.32 -24.65 65.93
N PRO A 166 51.96 -25.69 65.33
CA PRO A 166 51.56 -26.27 64.02
C PRO A 166 50.80 -27.64 64.02
N MET A 167 50.47 -28.13 62.81
CA MET A 167 49.63 -29.32 62.50
C MET A 167 50.20 -30.68 63.00
N PRO A 168 49.36 -31.74 63.07
CA PRO A 168 49.28 -32.67 61.92
C PRO A 168 47.87 -33.26 61.61
N GLU A 169 47.85 -34.14 60.61
CA GLU A 169 46.74 -34.86 59.97
C GLU A 169 45.87 -35.73 60.91
N THR A 170 44.63 -36.04 60.51
CA THR A 170 44.07 -37.43 60.34
C THR A 170 42.52 -37.45 60.35
N PHE A 171 41.95 -37.87 59.22
CA PHE A 171 40.74 -38.69 59.02
C PHE A 171 39.53 -38.69 60.02
N LEU A 172 38.35 -38.41 59.43
CA LEU A 172 37.09 -39.20 59.50
C LEU A 172 36.03 -39.04 60.65
N LEU A 173 34.86 -38.53 60.21
CA LEU A 173 33.49 -39.07 60.39
C LEU A 173 32.64 -38.94 61.69
N ILE A 174 31.33 -38.87 61.41
CA ILE A 174 30.10 -39.07 62.23
C ILE A 174 29.66 -37.96 63.19
N GLY A 175 28.39 -37.51 63.07
CA GLY A 175 27.60 -37.20 64.27
C GLY A 175 26.64 -35.99 64.29
N SER A 176 26.06 -35.52 63.19
CA SER A 176 25.07 -34.43 63.26
C SER A 176 23.69 -34.89 63.74
N GLN A 177 23.21 -34.43 64.91
CA GLN A 177 21.78 -34.29 65.19
C GLN A 177 21.49 -33.06 66.07
N ASN A 178 21.04 -31.99 65.42
CA ASN A 178 19.89 -31.15 65.80
C ASN A 178 19.86 -29.89 64.91
N ARG A 179 19.08 -29.95 63.82
CA ARG A 179 18.67 -28.76 63.05
C ARG A 179 17.23 -28.37 63.45
N PRO A 180 16.90 -27.07 63.49
CA PRO A 180 15.51 -26.62 63.60
C PRO A 180 14.70 -27.04 62.35
N PRO A 181 13.34 -27.08 62.43
CA PRO A 181 12.51 -27.55 61.33
C PRO A 181 12.71 -26.70 60.07
N ALA A 182 12.88 -27.39 58.94
CA ALA A 182 12.99 -26.74 57.64
C ALA A 182 11.70 -25.99 57.29
N LYS A 183 11.84 -24.81 56.68
CA LYS A 183 10.73 -24.23 55.89
C LYS A 183 10.30 -25.25 54.84
N ALA A 184 9.00 -25.29 54.55
CA ALA A 184 8.45 -26.13 53.48
C ALA A 184 9.30 -26.00 52.21
N GLY A 185 9.68 -27.15 51.64
CA GLY A 185 10.65 -27.17 50.54
C GLY A 185 10.11 -26.40 49.35
N ALA A 186 10.85 -25.38 48.90
CA ALA A 186 10.72 -24.91 47.54
C ALA A 186 11.04 -26.11 46.64
N VAL A 187 10.05 -26.58 45.89
CA VAL A 187 10.28 -27.54 44.81
C VAL A 187 11.21 -26.81 43.84
N VAL A 188 12.44 -27.30 43.73
CA VAL A 188 13.39 -26.75 42.77
C VAL A 188 12.94 -27.25 41.41
N ASP A 189 12.40 -26.35 40.58
CA ASP A 189 11.99 -26.69 39.23
C ASP A 189 13.11 -27.43 38.49
N LYS A 190 12.73 -28.53 37.84
CA LYS A 190 13.60 -29.31 36.97
C LYS A 190 14.06 -28.43 35.81
N VAL A 191 15.32 -28.55 35.41
CA VAL A 191 15.85 -27.80 34.28
C VAL A 191 15.32 -28.42 32.98
N ARG A 192 14.69 -27.58 32.13
CA ARG A 192 14.11 -27.98 30.84
C ARG A 192 14.97 -27.48 29.70
N PHE A 193 15.19 -28.31 28.68
CA PHE A 193 16.14 -27.97 27.62
C PHE A 193 15.69 -26.73 26.84
N ASN A 194 14.46 -26.71 26.32
CA ASN A 194 13.95 -25.55 25.56
C ASN A 194 13.85 -24.27 26.38
N ARG A 195 13.48 -24.36 27.66
CA ARG A 195 13.26 -23.18 28.51
C ARG A 195 14.57 -22.56 29.01
N ASP A 196 15.50 -23.41 29.45
CA ASP A 196 16.63 -22.98 30.27
C ASP A 196 17.99 -23.13 29.59
N ILE A 197 18.14 -24.05 28.63
CA ILE A 197 19.45 -24.47 28.08
C ILE A 197 19.62 -24.10 26.62
N ARG A 198 18.64 -24.41 25.76
CA ARG A 198 18.69 -24.11 24.33
C ARG A 198 18.97 -22.61 24.07
N PRO A 199 18.34 -21.64 24.75
CA PRO A 199 18.69 -20.22 24.59
C PRO A 199 20.15 -19.90 24.94
N ILE A 200 20.73 -20.60 25.93
CA ILE A 200 22.14 -20.43 26.28
C ILE A 200 23.03 -20.93 25.12
N LEU A 201 22.71 -22.10 24.55
CA LEU A 201 23.50 -22.70 23.49
C LEU A 201 23.31 -21.99 22.14
N SER A 202 22.10 -21.52 21.81
CA SER A 202 21.83 -20.74 20.60
C SER A 202 22.61 -19.44 20.59
N ASP A 203 22.50 -18.68 21.70
CA ASP A 203 23.07 -17.35 21.79
C ASP A 203 24.60 -17.40 21.84
N ASN A 204 25.19 -18.43 22.45
CA ASN A 204 26.63 -18.50 22.71
C ASN A 204 27.38 -19.47 21.78
N CYS A 205 26.78 -20.58 21.36
CA CYS A 205 27.50 -21.71 20.76
C CYS A 205 27.09 -22.03 19.30
N PHE A 206 25.82 -21.86 18.92
CA PHE A 206 25.33 -22.32 17.60
C PHE A 206 25.99 -21.57 16.43
N ALA A 207 26.50 -20.37 16.66
CA ALA A 207 27.26 -19.62 15.64
C ALA A 207 28.51 -20.36 15.11
N CYS A 208 29.07 -21.30 15.90
CA CYS A 208 30.22 -22.13 15.51
C CYS A 208 29.95 -23.66 15.65
N HIS A 209 28.86 -24.06 16.31
CA HIS A 209 28.51 -25.47 16.58
C HIS A 209 27.04 -25.78 16.26
N GLY A 210 26.46 -25.07 15.28
CA GLY A 210 25.06 -25.17 14.87
C GLY A 210 24.83 -25.85 13.52
N PRO A 211 23.68 -25.58 12.88
CA PRO A 211 23.29 -26.26 11.64
C PRO A 211 24.16 -25.91 10.43
N ASP A 212 24.67 -24.68 10.28
CA ASP A 212 25.53 -24.32 9.14
C ASP A 212 26.86 -25.08 9.16
N ALA A 213 27.08 -25.93 8.16
CA ALA A 213 28.30 -26.72 8.03
C ALA A 213 29.53 -25.87 7.67
N ASN A 214 29.36 -24.69 7.08
CA ASN A 214 30.48 -23.85 6.61
C ASN A 214 31.16 -23.07 7.75
N SER A 215 30.42 -22.78 8.83
CA SER A 215 30.94 -22.18 10.06
C SER A 215 31.14 -23.19 11.21
N ARG A 216 31.05 -24.50 10.94
CA ARG A 216 31.05 -25.52 11.99
C ARG A 216 32.45 -25.94 12.43
N GLU A 217 32.83 -25.49 13.61
CA GLU A 217 34.10 -25.84 14.24
C GLU A 217 34.08 -27.24 14.88
N ALA A 218 35.20 -27.96 14.74
CA ALA A 218 35.43 -29.31 15.28
C ALA A 218 34.32 -30.35 14.96
N GLU A 219 33.64 -30.15 13.82
CA GLU A 219 32.45 -30.89 13.35
C GLU A 219 31.32 -31.01 14.38
N LEU A 220 31.35 -30.20 15.45
CA LEU A 220 30.47 -30.34 16.60
C LEU A 220 29.09 -29.73 16.33
N ARG A 221 28.06 -30.50 16.66
CA ARG A 221 26.65 -30.14 16.55
C ARG A 221 26.02 -30.09 17.95
N LEU A 222 25.80 -28.89 18.48
CA LEU A 222 25.10 -28.64 19.74
C LEU A 222 23.61 -28.28 19.52
N ASP A 223 23.18 -28.20 18.27
CA ASP A 223 21.82 -28.02 17.76
C ASP A 223 20.97 -29.30 17.76
N THR A 224 21.61 -30.48 17.82
CA THR A 224 20.95 -31.79 17.72
C THR A 224 21.40 -32.77 18.81
N GLU A 225 20.49 -33.65 19.25
CA GLU A 225 20.75 -34.61 20.33
C GLU A 225 21.90 -35.55 19.96
N GLU A 226 21.82 -36.18 18.78
CA GLU A 226 22.87 -37.07 18.29
C GLU A 226 24.24 -36.38 18.28
N GLY A 227 24.33 -35.15 17.75
CA GLY A 227 25.57 -34.37 17.70
C GLY A 227 26.18 -34.07 19.08
N ALA A 228 25.34 -33.77 20.07
CA ALA A 228 25.79 -33.39 21.41
C ALA A 228 26.27 -34.60 22.26
N PHE A 229 25.69 -35.78 22.02
CA PHE A 229 25.98 -37.02 22.77
C PHE A 229 26.84 -38.04 22.01
N ALA A 230 27.05 -37.90 20.70
CA ALA A 230 27.88 -38.81 19.91
C ALA A 230 29.36 -38.75 20.32
N LYS A 231 30.01 -39.91 20.34
CA LYS A 231 31.43 -40.02 20.63
C LYS A 231 32.25 -39.59 19.40
N ARG A 232 32.99 -38.49 19.49
CA ARG A 232 33.97 -38.06 18.47
C ARG A 232 35.29 -38.81 18.64
N GLU A 233 36.03 -39.02 17.55
CA GLU A 233 37.20 -39.92 17.51
C GLU A 233 38.28 -39.54 18.53
N ASP A 234 38.72 -38.27 18.53
CA ASP A 234 39.83 -37.79 19.37
C ASP A 234 39.40 -37.24 20.74
N TYR A 235 38.13 -36.88 20.92
CA TYR A 235 37.66 -36.08 22.07
C TYR A 235 36.50 -36.70 22.86
N GLY A 236 35.90 -37.80 22.40
CA GLY A 236 34.70 -38.34 23.04
C GLY A 236 33.46 -37.46 22.86
N PRO A 237 32.39 -37.68 23.64
CA PRO A 237 31.15 -36.91 23.53
C PRO A 237 31.30 -35.52 24.15
N ALA A 238 30.60 -34.53 23.59
CA ALA A 238 30.58 -33.19 24.16
C ALA A 238 29.83 -33.15 25.50
N ILE A 239 28.78 -33.97 25.64
CA ILE A 239 27.99 -34.10 26.87
C ILE A 239 27.97 -35.57 27.33
N VAL A 240 28.30 -35.78 28.60
CA VAL A 240 28.17 -37.07 29.30
C VAL A 240 26.99 -36.97 30.26
N ARG A 241 25.88 -37.65 29.95
CA ARG A 241 24.67 -37.66 30.81
C ARG A 241 25.00 -38.02 32.25
N PHE A 242 24.40 -37.29 33.19
CA PHE A 242 24.59 -37.40 34.65
C PHE A 242 26.00 -37.03 35.15
N ARG A 243 26.93 -36.60 34.29
CA ARG A 243 28.34 -36.34 34.66
C ARG A 243 28.83 -35.04 34.04
N ALA A 244 28.42 -33.92 34.64
CA ALA A 244 28.83 -32.58 34.20
C ALA A 244 30.35 -32.39 34.21
N ASP A 245 31.02 -32.87 35.25
CA ASP A 245 32.48 -32.73 35.38
C ASP A 245 33.26 -33.58 34.35
N ASP A 246 32.64 -34.63 33.78
CA ASP A 246 33.18 -35.43 32.66
C ASP A 246 32.77 -34.88 31.26
N SER A 247 31.94 -33.84 31.20
CA SER A 247 31.39 -33.30 29.95
C SER A 247 32.27 -32.18 29.41
N LEU A 248 32.86 -32.38 28.22
CA LEU A 248 33.69 -31.36 27.57
C LEU A 248 32.97 -30.02 27.41
N LEU A 249 31.66 -30.01 27.10
CA LEU A 249 30.87 -28.77 27.02
C LEU A 249 30.97 -27.98 28.33
N TYR A 250 30.82 -28.65 29.48
CA TYR A 250 30.86 -27.99 30.77
C TYR A 250 32.28 -27.54 31.13
N GLN A 251 33.30 -28.38 30.89
CA GLN A 251 34.71 -28.04 31.09
C GLN A 251 35.13 -26.79 30.29
N ARG A 252 34.69 -26.68 29.02
CA ARG A 252 35.00 -25.54 28.15
C ARG A 252 34.33 -24.25 28.60
N ILE A 253 33.07 -24.27 29.06
CA ILE A 253 32.39 -23.03 29.53
C ILE A 253 32.84 -22.54 30.92
N ILE A 254 33.59 -23.35 31.68
CA ILE A 254 34.18 -22.96 32.98
C ILE A 254 35.69 -22.70 32.92
N SER A 255 36.36 -22.99 31.80
CA SER A 255 37.80 -22.78 31.70
C SER A 255 38.17 -21.31 31.84
N HIS A 256 39.38 -21.06 32.36
CA HIS A 256 39.98 -19.73 32.46
C HIS A 256 41.11 -19.53 31.45
N GLU A 257 41.50 -20.59 30.73
CA GLU A 257 42.54 -20.53 29.70
C GLU A 257 41.95 -19.98 28.39
N GLU A 258 42.59 -18.95 27.84
CA GLU A 258 42.11 -18.21 26.65
C GLU A 258 41.83 -19.10 25.43
N TYR A 259 42.67 -20.12 25.22
CA TYR A 259 42.57 -21.07 24.11
C TYR A 259 41.61 -22.25 24.39
N GLU A 260 41.02 -22.32 25.59
CA GLU A 260 40.13 -23.41 25.99
C GLU A 260 38.72 -22.95 26.34
N VAL A 261 38.54 -21.70 26.75
CA VAL A 261 37.24 -21.17 27.15
C VAL A 261 36.30 -21.05 25.95
N MET A 262 35.04 -21.47 26.14
CA MET A 262 33.99 -21.36 25.14
C MET A 262 32.82 -20.53 25.68
N PRO A 263 32.28 -19.56 24.92
CA PRO A 263 32.76 -19.07 23.62
C PRO A 263 34.17 -18.44 23.68
N PRO A 264 34.95 -18.47 22.58
CA PRO A 264 36.26 -17.83 22.54
C PRO A 264 36.15 -16.31 22.77
N PRO A 265 37.11 -15.66 23.45
CA PRO A 265 37.00 -14.24 23.84
C PRO A 265 36.80 -13.27 22.66
N GLU A 266 37.34 -13.59 21.49
CA GLU A 266 37.15 -12.86 20.23
C GLU A 266 35.69 -12.73 19.79
N THR A 267 34.82 -13.68 20.18
CA THR A 267 33.37 -13.61 19.91
C THR A 267 32.66 -12.54 20.74
N LYS A 268 33.32 -12.04 21.80
CA LYS A 268 32.78 -11.11 22.80
C LYS A 268 31.55 -11.63 23.56
N LYS A 269 31.27 -12.94 23.48
CA LYS A 269 30.17 -13.60 24.19
C LYS A 269 30.70 -14.32 25.43
N THR A 270 30.00 -14.20 26.55
CA THR A 270 30.37 -14.85 27.81
C THR A 270 29.13 -15.36 28.53
N LEU A 271 29.20 -16.57 29.09
CA LEU A 271 28.13 -17.11 29.92
C LEU A 271 28.22 -16.52 31.33
N THR A 272 27.09 -16.04 31.83
CA THR A 272 26.95 -15.68 33.25
C THR A 272 27.06 -16.91 34.15
N GLU A 273 27.46 -16.72 35.41
CA GLU A 273 27.49 -17.80 36.40
C GLU A 273 26.13 -18.49 36.57
N LYS A 274 25.01 -17.77 36.40
CA LYS A 274 23.67 -18.36 36.40
C LYS A 274 23.48 -19.35 35.23
N GLN A 275 23.94 -18.98 34.04
CA GLN A 275 23.86 -19.83 32.84
C GLN A 275 24.76 -21.07 32.96
N LYS A 276 26.02 -20.91 33.41
CA LYS A 276 26.93 -22.04 33.68
C LYS A 276 26.32 -23.04 34.67
N ASN A 277 25.74 -22.54 35.76
CA ASN A 277 25.08 -23.39 36.77
C ASN A 277 23.82 -24.09 36.24
N LEU A 278 23.05 -23.47 35.33
CA LEU A 278 21.92 -24.15 34.66
C LEU A 278 22.41 -25.30 33.77
N VAL A 279 23.43 -25.07 32.94
CA VAL A 279 24.05 -26.11 32.10
C VAL A 279 24.58 -27.26 32.96
N ARG A 280 25.30 -26.96 34.05
CA ARG A 280 25.79 -27.98 35.01
C ARG A 280 24.63 -28.84 35.52
N ARG A 281 23.62 -28.21 36.11
CA ARG A 281 22.45 -28.88 36.69
C ARG A 281 21.71 -29.73 35.68
N TRP A 282 21.47 -29.23 34.47
CA TRP A 282 20.79 -29.99 33.42
C TRP A 282 21.56 -31.26 33.06
N ILE A 283 22.89 -31.20 32.98
CA ILE A 283 23.71 -32.40 32.71
C ILE A 283 23.65 -33.38 33.89
N GLU A 284 23.74 -32.90 35.13
CA GLU A 284 23.58 -33.72 36.35
C GLU A 284 22.17 -34.36 36.45
N GLU A 285 21.13 -33.66 35.99
CA GLU A 285 19.73 -34.13 35.89
C GLU A 285 19.50 -35.09 34.69
N GLY A 286 20.56 -35.48 33.96
CA GLY A 286 20.55 -36.48 32.89
C GLY A 286 20.60 -35.93 31.46
N ALA A 287 20.74 -34.61 31.31
CA ALA A 287 20.76 -33.88 30.05
C ALA A 287 19.55 -34.22 29.14
N ALA A 288 18.35 -34.31 29.71
CA ALA A 288 17.14 -34.62 28.94
C ALA A 288 16.96 -33.61 27.80
N TRP A 289 16.89 -34.10 26.57
CA TRP A 289 16.75 -33.28 25.36
C TRP A 289 15.28 -33.00 25.07
N GLU A 290 15.01 -31.90 24.37
CA GLU A 290 13.68 -31.53 23.88
C GLU A 290 13.82 -30.92 22.47
N ASP A 291 13.04 -31.39 21.50
CA ASP A 291 12.93 -30.74 20.19
C ASP A 291 12.34 -29.33 20.32
N HIS A 292 12.59 -28.45 19.35
CA HIS A 292 12.21 -27.05 19.51
C HIS A 292 10.70 -26.90 19.74
N TRP A 293 10.31 -26.13 20.74
CA TRP A 293 8.92 -26.03 21.19
C TRP A 293 7.94 -25.64 20.08
N SER A 294 8.38 -24.84 19.10
CA SER A 294 7.56 -24.40 17.96
C SER A 294 7.50 -25.40 16.80
N PHE A 295 8.39 -26.41 16.75
CA PHE A 295 8.39 -27.48 15.73
C PHE A 295 7.67 -28.75 16.21
N ILE A 296 7.33 -28.84 17.49
CA ILE A 296 6.44 -29.88 18.03
C ILE A 296 4.99 -29.41 17.89
N ALA A 297 4.07 -30.28 17.44
CA ALA A 297 2.64 -29.94 17.33
C ALA A 297 2.06 -29.42 18.67
N ALA A 298 1.12 -28.48 18.60
CA ALA A 298 0.48 -27.92 19.79
C ALA A 298 -0.32 -29.02 20.52
N ALA A 299 -0.05 -29.19 21.81
CA ALA A 299 -0.78 -30.14 22.64
C ALA A 299 -2.01 -29.46 23.27
N PRO A 300 -3.14 -30.15 23.42
CA PRO A 300 -4.24 -29.67 24.26
C PRO A 300 -3.75 -29.42 25.69
N VAL A 301 -4.01 -28.23 26.22
CA VAL A 301 -3.64 -27.83 27.59
C VAL A 301 -4.90 -27.53 28.39
N GLU A 302 -5.03 -28.15 29.56
CA GLU A 302 -6.11 -27.83 30.50
C GLU A 302 -5.85 -26.45 31.15
N PRO A 303 -6.83 -25.52 31.15
CA PRO A 303 -6.66 -24.22 31.78
C PRO A 303 -6.31 -24.32 33.28
N PRO A 304 -5.38 -23.49 33.80
CA PRO A 304 -4.95 -23.58 35.19
C PRO A 304 -6.10 -23.52 36.21
N ALA A 305 -5.97 -24.34 37.25
CA ALA A 305 -6.86 -24.27 38.40
C ALA A 305 -6.65 -22.93 39.13
N VAL A 306 -7.69 -22.11 39.15
CA VAL A 306 -7.80 -20.87 39.92
C VAL A 306 -8.85 -21.06 41.01
N ASP A 307 -8.76 -20.27 42.08
CA ASP A 307 -9.76 -20.30 43.15
C ASP A 307 -11.15 -19.97 42.58
N ALA A 308 -12.16 -20.80 42.87
CA ALA A 308 -13.49 -20.67 42.27
C ALA A 308 -14.26 -19.40 42.69
N GLU A 309 -13.71 -18.64 43.65
CA GLU A 309 -14.20 -17.36 44.16
C GLU A 309 -13.43 -16.15 43.59
N ASP A 310 -12.47 -16.36 42.67
CA ASP A 310 -11.66 -15.29 42.06
C ASP A 310 -12.50 -14.53 40.99
N GLU A 311 -13.33 -13.59 41.45
CA GLU A 311 -14.30 -12.80 40.65
C GLU A 311 -13.69 -12.05 39.44
N TRP A 312 -12.36 -11.98 39.35
CA TRP A 312 -11.66 -11.37 38.23
C TRP A 312 -11.75 -12.22 36.95
N VAL A 313 -11.77 -13.56 37.05
CA VAL A 313 -11.70 -14.47 35.90
C VAL A 313 -13.02 -14.48 35.11
N ARG A 314 -12.99 -14.05 33.84
CA ARG A 314 -14.16 -14.02 32.93
C ARG A 314 -14.15 -15.15 31.91
N ASN A 315 -12.98 -15.57 31.43
CA ASN A 315 -12.79 -16.73 30.56
C ASN A 315 -11.43 -17.41 30.81
N ASP A 316 -11.12 -18.47 30.06
CA ASP A 316 -9.93 -19.29 30.35
C ASP A 316 -8.60 -18.59 30.05
N ILE A 317 -8.57 -17.56 29.20
CA ILE A 317 -7.38 -16.69 29.00
C ILE A 317 -6.98 -16.04 30.33
N ASP A 318 -7.96 -15.63 31.12
CA ASP A 318 -7.75 -15.00 32.43
C ASP A 318 -7.11 -16.00 33.41
N ARG A 319 -7.39 -17.31 33.31
CA ARG A 319 -6.76 -18.34 34.16
C ARG A 319 -5.25 -18.44 33.91
N PHE A 320 -4.84 -18.54 32.64
CA PHE A 320 -3.42 -18.63 32.28
C PHE A 320 -2.65 -17.37 32.68
N THR A 321 -3.21 -16.20 32.37
CA THR A 321 -2.56 -14.92 32.63
C THR A 321 -2.51 -14.59 34.13
N LEU A 322 -3.56 -14.90 34.89
CA LEU A 322 -3.57 -14.76 36.35
C LEU A 322 -2.56 -15.70 37.03
N ALA A 323 -2.45 -16.95 36.56
CA ALA A 323 -1.47 -17.91 37.08
C ALA A 323 -0.03 -17.39 36.88
N GLU A 324 0.27 -16.83 35.70
CA GLU A 324 1.59 -16.24 35.42
C GLU A 324 1.84 -14.96 36.22
N MET A 325 0.86 -14.07 36.36
CA MET A 325 0.96 -12.89 37.25
C MET A 325 1.27 -13.31 38.69
N LYS A 326 0.51 -14.26 39.25
CA LYS A 326 0.72 -14.82 40.60
C LYS A 326 2.14 -15.41 40.71
N ARG A 327 2.62 -16.14 39.69
CA ARG A 327 4.00 -16.68 39.64
C ARG A 327 5.09 -15.60 39.65
N LYS A 328 4.84 -14.43 39.07
CA LYS A 328 5.78 -13.29 39.03
C LYS A 328 5.66 -12.33 40.22
N GLY A 329 4.74 -12.58 41.17
CA GLY A 329 4.45 -11.66 42.26
C GLY A 329 3.84 -10.34 41.77
N LEU A 330 3.03 -10.43 40.72
CA LEU A 330 2.18 -9.37 40.18
C LEU A 330 0.72 -9.67 40.51
N THR A 331 -0.11 -8.64 40.56
CA THR A 331 -1.57 -8.75 40.68
C THR A 331 -2.23 -8.08 39.47
N PRO A 332 -3.41 -8.54 39.03
CA PRO A 332 -4.14 -7.84 37.98
C PRO A 332 -4.61 -6.46 38.45
N ASN A 333 -5.00 -5.62 37.50
CA ASN A 333 -5.76 -4.40 37.74
C ASN A 333 -7.27 -4.68 37.75
N ASN A 334 -8.02 -3.78 38.39
CA ASN A 334 -9.46 -3.68 38.20
C ASN A 334 -9.80 -3.41 36.72
N GLU A 335 -11.02 -3.73 36.33
CA GLU A 335 -11.58 -3.37 35.03
C GLU A 335 -11.50 -1.85 34.80
N ALA A 336 -11.26 -1.44 33.55
CA ALA A 336 -11.29 -0.04 33.15
C ALA A 336 -12.72 0.53 33.25
N ASP A 337 -12.84 1.85 33.37
CA ASP A 337 -14.13 2.53 33.34
C ASP A 337 -14.82 2.39 31.96
N ARG A 338 -16.11 2.69 31.90
CA ARG A 338 -16.93 2.47 30.70
C ARG A 338 -16.49 3.33 29.51
N ASN A 339 -15.96 4.54 29.73
CA ASN A 339 -15.50 5.41 28.65
C ASN A 339 -14.24 4.82 28.01
N THR A 340 -13.24 4.46 28.84
CA THR A 340 -12.04 3.76 28.40
C THR A 340 -12.38 2.45 27.66
N LEU A 341 -13.31 1.65 28.19
CA LEU A 341 -13.69 0.37 27.56
C LEU A 341 -14.29 0.55 26.16
N ILE A 342 -15.24 1.49 25.95
CA ILE A 342 -15.82 1.68 24.61
C ILE A 342 -14.81 2.29 23.64
N ARG A 343 -14.01 3.28 24.06
CA ARG A 343 -12.96 3.88 23.22
C ARG A 343 -11.99 2.80 22.74
N ARG A 344 -11.44 2.02 23.69
CA ARG A 344 -10.48 0.93 23.44
C ARG A 344 -11.01 -0.10 22.45
N VAL A 345 -12.19 -0.66 22.71
CA VAL A 345 -12.71 -1.78 21.92
C VAL A 345 -13.24 -1.34 20.55
N THR A 346 -13.72 -0.10 20.42
CA THR A 346 -14.13 0.44 19.12
C THR A 346 -12.89 0.68 18.25
N LEU A 347 -11.84 1.33 18.78
CA LEU A 347 -10.59 1.55 18.04
C LEU A 347 -9.92 0.23 17.61
N ASP A 348 -9.87 -0.78 18.48
CA ASP A 348 -9.28 -2.09 18.15
C ASP A 348 -10.11 -2.91 17.14
N LEU A 349 -11.45 -2.76 17.13
CA LEU A 349 -12.31 -3.56 16.26
C LEU A 349 -12.66 -2.86 14.95
N THR A 350 -12.51 -1.53 14.82
CA THR A 350 -12.90 -0.80 13.60
C THR A 350 -11.84 0.19 13.11
N GLY A 351 -10.83 0.51 13.93
CA GLY A 351 -9.88 1.57 13.65
C GLY A 351 -10.47 2.98 13.69
N LEU A 352 -11.68 3.14 14.26
CA LEU A 352 -12.39 4.41 14.38
C LEU A 352 -12.79 4.64 15.86
N PRO A 353 -12.88 5.91 16.31
CA PRO A 353 -13.43 6.24 17.62
C PRO A 353 -14.96 5.98 17.65
N PRO A 354 -15.55 5.72 18.82
CA PRO A 354 -17.00 5.69 18.97
C PRO A 354 -17.57 7.11 18.88
N THR A 355 -18.78 7.25 18.35
CA THR A 355 -19.50 8.54 18.36
C THR A 355 -19.94 8.92 19.78
N PRO A 356 -20.14 10.22 20.08
CA PRO A 356 -20.61 10.68 21.40
C PRO A 356 -21.88 9.97 21.90
N ASP A 357 -22.81 9.66 20.99
CA ASP A 357 -24.07 9.01 21.33
C ASP A 357 -23.91 7.51 21.57
N GLU A 358 -22.96 6.84 20.90
CA GLU A 358 -22.58 5.46 21.25
C GLU A 358 -21.90 5.39 22.62
N VAL A 359 -21.03 6.35 22.95
CA VAL A 359 -20.42 6.46 24.28
C VAL A 359 -21.52 6.64 25.33
N ARG A 360 -22.40 7.64 25.18
CA ARG A 360 -23.52 7.88 26.11
C ARG A 360 -24.46 6.66 26.20
N SER A 361 -24.79 6.03 25.09
CA SER A 361 -25.66 4.86 25.05
C SER A 361 -25.03 3.67 25.78
N PHE A 362 -23.74 3.40 25.59
CA PHE A 362 -23.06 2.31 26.27
C PHE A 362 -22.84 2.61 27.76
N VAL A 363 -22.42 3.82 28.12
CA VAL A 363 -22.10 4.18 29.50
C VAL A 363 -23.33 4.07 30.41
N ASN A 364 -24.51 4.42 29.89
CA ASN A 364 -25.79 4.31 30.59
C ASN A 364 -26.52 2.95 30.40
N ASP A 365 -25.92 1.97 29.71
CA ASP A 365 -26.51 0.63 29.57
C ASP A 365 -26.19 -0.24 30.80
N ASP A 366 -27.07 -0.18 31.79
CA ASP A 366 -27.02 -1.00 33.01
C ASP A 366 -27.54 -2.44 32.81
N GLN A 367 -27.99 -2.83 31.61
CA GLN A 367 -28.51 -4.18 31.40
C GLN A 367 -27.37 -5.21 31.36
N PRO A 368 -27.54 -6.41 31.97
CA PRO A 368 -26.55 -7.48 31.94
C PRO A 368 -26.04 -7.76 30.52
N GLY A 369 -24.72 -7.87 30.36
CA GLY A 369 -24.08 -8.17 29.07
C GLY A 369 -23.91 -6.99 28.11
N ALA A 370 -24.08 -5.74 28.56
CA ALA A 370 -23.89 -4.52 27.73
C ALA A 370 -22.61 -4.53 26.89
N TYR A 371 -21.46 -4.85 27.50
CA TYR A 371 -20.18 -4.93 26.79
C TYR A 371 -20.15 -6.04 25.73
N GLY A 372 -20.81 -7.17 25.97
CA GLY A 372 -20.93 -8.24 24.97
C GLY A 372 -21.74 -7.80 23.74
N ARG A 373 -22.87 -7.11 23.96
CA ARG A 373 -23.67 -6.52 22.86
C ARG A 373 -22.90 -5.47 22.07
N LEU A 374 -22.09 -4.64 22.74
CA LEU A 374 -21.19 -3.68 22.09
C LEU A 374 -20.18 -4.41 21.19
N VAL A 375 -19.49 -5.44 21.70
CA VAL A 375 -18.54 -6.24 20.91
C VAL A 375 -19.22 -6.91 19.72
N ASP A 376 -20.39 -7.53 19.90
CA ASP A 376 -21.14 -8.16 18.81
C ASP A 376 -21.54 -7.16 17.70
N ARG A 377 -21.95 -5.95 18.09
CA ARG A 377 -22.26 -4.85 17.15
C ARG A 377 -21.03 -4.39 16.37
N LEU A 378 -19.87 -4.31 17.02
CA LEU A 378 -18.61 -3.90 16.39
C LEU A 378 -18.06 -4.97 15.44
N LEU A 379 -18.10 -6.26 15.82
CA LEU A 379 -17.71 -7.38 14.96
C LEU A 379 -18.64 -7.57 13.74
N ALA A 380 -19.89 -7.08 13.82
CA ALA A 380 -20.82 -7.03 12.70
C ALA A 380 -20.65 -5.79 11.81
N SER A 381 -19.85 -4.79 12.21
CA SER A 381 -19.57 -3.60 11.40
C SER A 381 -18.71 -3.95 10.18
N LYS A 382 -18.94 -3.28 9.05
CA LYS A 382 -18.11 -3.43 7.84
C LYS A 382 -16.69 -2.86 8.03
N ASN A 383 -16.53 -1.98 9.01
CA ASN A 383 -15.28 -1.26 9.28
C ASN A 383 -14.29 -2.16 10.04
N TYR A 384 -14.75 -3.32 10.52
CA TYR A 384 -13.94 -4.42 11.06
C TYR A 384 -13.01 -5.02 9.99
N GLY A 385 -13.55 -5.40 8.83
CA GLY A 385 -12.76 -6.02 7.77
C GLY A 385 -11.68 -5.10 7.21
N GLU A 386 -11.94 -3.79 7.19
CA GLU A 386 -10.95 -2.78 6.81
C GLU A 386 -9.80 -2.71 7.84
N HIS A 387 -10.13 -2.65 9.13
CA HIS A 387 -9.12 -2.54 10.19
C HIS A 387 -8.25 -3.79 10.30
N MET A 388 -8.88 -4.97 10.30
CA MET A 388 -8.18 -6.27 10.32
C MET A 388 -7.38 -6.49 9.04
N GLY A 389 -7.98 -6.17 7.89
CA GLY A 389 -7.36 -6.32 6.57
C GLY A 389 -6.07 -5.50 6.42
N ARG A 390 -6.02 -4.28 6.98
CA ARG A 390 -4.81 -3.43 7.00
C ARG A 390 -3.57 -4.17 7.52
N HIS A 391 -3.69 -4.91 8.61
CA HIS A 391 -2.58 -5.69 9.17
C HIS A 391 -2.18 -6.87 8.28
N TRP A 392 -3.14 -7.52 7.63
CA TRP A 392 -2.83 -8.58 6.67
C TRP A 392 -2.08 -8.05 5.44
N LEU A 393 -2.42 -6.84 5.00
CA LEU A 393 -1.78 -6.17 3.87
C LEU A 393 -0.32 -5.75 4.19
N ASP A 394 0.06 -5.68 5.46
CA ASP A 394 1.46 -5.47 5.91
C ASP A 394 2.32 -6.71 5.63
N VAL A 395 1.83 -7.91 5.98
CA VAL A 395 2.54 -9.18 5.71
C VAL A 395 2.46 -9.58 4.24
N ALA A 396 1.33 -9.33 3.57
CA ALA A 396 1.19 -9.58 2.14
C ALA A 396 2.11 -8.67 1.29
N ARG A 397 2.52 -7.50 1.81
CA ARG A 397 3.22 -6.40 1.08
C ARG A 397 2.37 -5.77 -0.01
N TYR A 398 1.11 -5.48 0.30
CA TYR A 398 0.25 -4.76 -0.63
C TYR A 398 0.86 -3.40 -0.99
N GLY A 399 0.82 -3.03 -2.27
CA GLY A 399 1.25 -1.73 -2.76
C GLY A 399 0.78 -1.53 -4.19
N ASP A 400 0.29 -0.32 -4.49
CA ASP A 400 -0.35 0.06 -5.76
C ASP A 400 0.66 0.21 -6.92
N THR A 401 1.95 0.09 -6.63
CA THR A 401 3.05 0.21 -7.59
C THR A 401 3.99 -1.00 -7.58
N HIS A 402 4.77 -1.16 -8.65
CA HIS A 402 5.70 -2.29 -8.84
C HIS A 402 6.92 -2.26 -7.90
N GLY A 403 7.40 -1.07 -7.52
CA GLY A 403 8.64 -0.84 -6.74
C GLY A 403 9.85 -0.46 -7.61
N LEU A 404 10.99 -0.27 -6.94
CA LEU A 404 12.31 -0.05 -7.55
C LEU A 404 12.35 1.13 -8.55
N HIS A 405 13.31 1.16 -9.47
CA HIS A 405 13.68 2.35 -10.26
C HIS A 405 12.53 3.08 -10.97
N LEU A 406 11.54 2.38 -11.53
CA LEU A 406 10.45 3.01 -12.28
C LEU A 406 9.14 3.15 -11.48
N ASP A 407 8.91 2.30 -10.47
CA ASP A 407 7.78 2.32 -9.55
C ASP A 407 6.40 2.65 -10.18
N ASN A 408 6.14 2.08 -11.37
CA ASN A 408 4.92 2.32 -12.14
C ASN A 408 3.68 1.71 -11.45
N TYR A 409 2.50 2.28 -11.71
CA TYR A 409 1.21 1.77 -11.22
C TYR A 409 0.88 0.35 -11.72
N ARG A 410 0.22 -0.45 -10.87
CA ARG A 410 -0.30 -1.79 -11.18
C ARG A 410 -1.71 -2.00 -10.61
N GLU A 411 -2.59 -2.63 -11.40
CA GLU A 411 -3.97 -2.89 -10.98
C GLU A 411 -4.03 -4.11 -10.04
N ILE A 412 -3.91 -3.86 -8.73
CA ILE A 412 -3.92 -4.93 -7.70
C ILE A 412 -4.90 -4.66 -6.55
N TRP A 413 -5.55 -3.48 -6.52
CA TRP A 413 -6.51 -3.14 -5.46
C TRP A 413 -7.72 -4.09 -5.30
N PRO A 414 -8.20 -4.85 -6.31
CA PRO A 414 -9.26 -5.83 -6.08
C PRO A 414 -8.85 -6.95 -5.10
N TYR A 415 -7.55 -7.26 -4.97
CA TYR A 415 -7.06 -8.18 -3.94
C TYR A 415 -7.16 -7.57 -2.53
N ARG A 416 -6.90 -6.27 -2.37
CA ARG A 416 -7.11 -5.57 -1.09
C ARG A 416 -8.58 -5.65 -0.65
N ASP A 417 -9.49 -5.44 -1.59
CA ASP A 417 -10.92 -5.50 -1.33
C ASP A 417 -11.39 -6.93 -1.05
N TRP A 418 -10.79 -7.95 -1.69
CA TRP A 418 -11.00 -9.35 -1.33
C TRP A 418 -10.58 -9.63 0.12
N VAL A 419 -9.42 -9.16 0.57
CA VAL A 419 -8.97 -9.30 1.97
C VAL A 419 -9.96 -8.66 2.95
N VAL A 420 -10.41 -7.43 2.67
CA VAL A 420 -11.42 -6.73 3.50
C VAL A 420 -12.72 -7.52 3.58
N ASN A 421 -13.21 -8.03 2.45
CA ASN A 421 -14.42 -8.82 2.40
C ASN A 421 -14.28 -10.16 3.14
N ALA A 422 -13.14 -10.85 3.03
CA ALA A 422 -12.89 -12.11 3.74
C ALA A 422 -12.98 -11.95 5.27
N TYR A 423 -12.41 -10.89 5.85
CA TYR A 423 -12.57 -10.59 7.27
C TYR A 423 -14.01 -10.18 7.64
N ASN A 424 -14.69 -9.41 6.79
CA ASN A 424 -16.08 -9.01 7.03
C ASN A 424 -17.07 -10.19 6.98
N GLU A 425 -16.89 -11.09 6.01
CA GLU A 425 -17.65 -12.33 5.83
C GLU A 425 -17.26 -13.43 6.84
N ASN A 426 -16.21 -13.20 7.65
CA ASN A 426 -15.64 -14.16 8.61
C ASN A 426 -15.21 -15.48 7.95
N MET A 427 -14.52 -15.38 6.81
CA MET A 427 -13.93 -16.52 6.13
C MET A 427 -13.00 -17.29 7.10
N PRO A 428 -13.18 -18.61 7.27
CA PRO A 428 -12.27 -19.45 8.05
C PRO A 428 -10.81 -19.23 7.64
N PHE A 429 -9.91 -19.09 8.62
CA PHE A 429 -8.51 -18.72 8.33
C PHE A 429 -7.76 -19.80 7.51
N ASP A 430 -8.16 -21.07 7.60
CA ASP A 430 -7.66 -22.14 6.75
C ASP A 430 -8.06 -21.95 5.28
N GLN A 431 -9.33 -21.67 5.00
CA GLN A 431 -9.80 -21.32 3.66
C GLN A 431 -9.09 -20.06 3.15
N PHE A 432 -9.01 -19.01 3.96
CA PHE A 432 -8.32 -17.76 3.65
C PHE A 432 -6.83 -17.98 3.28
N THR A 433 -6.17 -18.92 3.95
CA THR A 433 -4.79 -19.34 3.63
C THR A 433 -4.72 -20.10 2.31
N VAL A 434 -5.63 -21.06 2.08
CA VAL A 434 -5.65 -21.90 0.87
C VAL A 434 -5.96 -21.09 -0.39
N GLU A 435 -6.94 -20.19 -0.35
CA GLU A 435 -7.31 -19.38 -1.51
C GLU A 435 -6.20 -18.40 -1.92
N GLN A 436 -5.48 -17.81 -0.97
CA GLN A 436 -4.39 -16.88 -1.27
C GLN A 436 -3.14 -17.56 -1.86
N LEU A 437 -2.80 -18.75 -1.37
CA LEU A 437 -1.66 -19.49 -1.86
C LEU A 437 -1.96 -20.25 -3.15
N ALA A 438 -3.18 -20.75 -3.33
CA ALA A 438 -3.51 -21.74 -4.35
C ALA A 438 -4.96 -21.67 -4.89
N GLY A 439 -5.68 -20.56 -4.75
CA GLY A 439 -7.05 -20.41 -5.22
C GLY A 439 -7.25 -20.68 -6.72
N ASP A 440 -6.24 -20.41 -7.55
CA ASP A 440 -6.22 -20.72 -8.99
C ASP A 440 -6.04 -22.23 -9.31
N LEU A 441 -5.74 -23.05 -8.31
CA LEU A 441 -5.54 -24.50 -8.41
C LEU A 441 -6.69 -25.30 -7.79
N LEU A 442 -7.68 -24.64 -7.20
CA LEU A 442 -8.91 -25.28 -6.75
C LEU A 442 -9.70 -25.80 -7.97
N PRO A 443 -10.48 -26.89 -7.84
CA PRO A 443 -11.38 -27.34 -8.89
C PRO A 443 -12.40 -26.24 -9.23
N ASP A 444 -12.58 -25.95 -10.52
CA ASP A 444 -13.51 -24.94 -11.05
C ASP A 444 -13.48 -23.60 -10.28
N PRO A 445 -12.31 -22.93 -10.22
CA PRO A 445 -12.05 -21.87 -9.26
C PRO A 445 -12.92 -20.63 -9.53
N THR A 446 -13.54 -20.11 -8.48
CA THR A 446 -14.36 -18.91 -8.56
C THR A 446 -13.53 -17.66 -8.85
N MET A 447 -14.19 -16.59 -9.31
CA MET A 447 -13.51 -15.31 -9.55
C MET A 447 -12.83 -14.78 -8.28
N ASP A 448 -13.45 -14.90 -7.10
CA ASP A 448 -12.85 -14.45 -5.84
C ASP A 448 -11.64 -15.29 -5.45
N GLN A 449 -11.67 -16.61 -5.67
CA GLN A 449 -10.52 -17.50 -5.48
C GLN A 449 -9.35 -17.17 -6.41
N LEU A 450 -9.62 -16.73 -7.64
CA LEU A 450 -8.57 -16.23 -8.52
C LEU A 450 -8.00 -14.90 -8.00
N VAL A 451 -8.84 -13.96 -7.56
CA VAL A 451 -8.43 -12.67 -6.97
C VAL A 451 -7.58 -12.87 -5.69
N ALA A 452 -7.93 -13.84 -4.85
CA ALA A 452 -7.20 -14.18 -3.63
C ALA A 452 -5.71 -14.44 -3.87
N THR A 453 -5.36 -15.05 -5.02
CA THR A 453 -3.96 -15.32 -5.39
C THR A 453 -3.11 -14.07 -5.61
N GLY A 454 -3.71 -12.88 -5.55
CA GLY A 454 -3.03 -11.59 -5.48
C GLY A 454 -1.96 -11.51 -4.37
N PHE A 455 -2.08 -12.27 -3.29
CA PHE A 455 -1.03 -12.43 -2.26
C PHE A 455 0.34 -12.75 -2.86
N ASN A 456 0.38 -13.73 -3.77
CA ASN A 456 1.60 -14.16 -4.48
C ASN A 456 2.08 -13.14 -5.55
N ARG A 457 1.24 -12.14 -5.87
CA ARG A 457 1.51 -11.06 -6.82
C ARG A 457 1.82 -9.73 -6.16
N CYS A 458 1.75 -9.65 -4.83
CA CYS A 458 2.13 -8.46 -4.07
C CYS A 458 3.63 -8.18 -4.06
N ASN A 459 4.48 -9.16 -4.39
CA ASN A 459 5.94 -9.01 -4.48
C ASN A 459 6.38 -7.79 -5.31
N VAL A 460 7.53 -7.22 -4.98
CA VAL A 460 8.17 -6.15 -5.74
C VAL A 460 8.66 -6.72 -7.09
N THR A 461 8.48 -5.97 -8.18
CA THR A 461 8.90 -6.35 -9.53
C THR A 461 9.75 -5.26 -10.19
N SER A 462 10.37 -5.58 -11.33
CA SER A 462 11.09 -4.59 -12.15
C SER A 462 10.96 -4.91 -13.64
N ASN A 463 11.13 -3.88 -14.46
CA ASN A 463 11.44 -3.96 -15.89
C ASN A 463 12.43 -2.82 -16.23
N GLU A 464 13.50 -2.74 -15.45
CA GLU A 464 14.61 -1.83 -15.67
C GLU A 464 15.53 -2.30 -16.82
N GLY A 465 16.14 -1.35 -17.52
CA GLY A 465 17.11 -1.65 -18.56
C GLY A 465 18.40 -2.23 -17.97
N GLY A 466 18.66 -3.51 -18.24
CA GLY A 466 19.83 -4.24 -17.71
C GLY A 466 19.46 -5.40 -16.80
N SER A 467 18.25 -5.42 -16.24
CA SER A 467 17.77 -6.56 -15.44
C SER A 467 17.70 -7.85 -16.27
N ILE A 468 18.08 -8.98 -15.66
CA ILE A 468 18.07 -10.28 -16.32
C ILE A 468 16.76 -11.01 -15.99
N PRO A 469 15.97 -11.48 -16.98
CA PRO A 469 14.66 -12.07 -16.70
C PRO A 469 14.69 -13.32 -15.80
N ALA A 470 15.77 -14.12 -15.89
CA ALA A 470 15.97 -15.31 -15.07
C ALA A 470 16.30 -14.96 -13.61
N GLU A 471 17.14 -13.94 -13.39
CA GLU A 471 17.46 -13.39 -12.07
C GLU A 471 16.20 -12.83 -11.39
N LEU A 472 15.40 -12.04 -12.10
CA LEU A 472 14.13 -11.53 -11.56
C LEU A 472 13.14 -12.66 -11.27
N GLN A 473 13.05 -13.70 -12.11
CA GLN A 473 12.21 -14.87 -11.81
C GLN A 473 12.70 -15.61 -10.54
N HIS A 474 14.02 -15.79 -10.40
CA HIS A 474 14.64 -16.36 -9.20
C HIS A 474 14.27 -15.52 -7.96
N ARG A 475 14.50 -14.21 -8.00
CA ARG A 475 14.24 -13.28 -6.88
C ARG A 475 12.76 -13.24 -6.49
N ASN A 476 11.85 -13.21 -7.47
CA ASN A 476 10.40 -13.25 -7.24
C ASN A 476 9.94 -14.59 -6.61
N ALA A 477 10.66 -15.69 -6.85
CA ALA A 477 10.38 -16.98 -6.20
C ALA A 477 10.99 -17.05 -4.79
N VAL A 478 12.18 -16.49 -4.55
CA VAL A 478 12.77 -16.30 -3.21
C VAL A 478 11.85 -15.50 -2.31
N ASP A 479 11.40 -14.32 -2.77
CA ASP A 479 10.50 -13.43 -2.05
C ASP A 479 9.18 -14.12 -1.61
N ARG A 480 8.62 -15.01 -2.46
CA ARG A 480 7.43 -15.81 -2.12
C ARG A 480 7.71 -16.86 -1.06
N VAL A 481 8.89 -17.49 -1.07
CA VAL A 481 9.31 -18.41 0.00
C VAL A 481 9.48 -17.65 1.31
N GLU A 482 10.23 -16.56 1.31
CA GLU A 482 10.51 -15.76 2.51
C GLU A 482 9.23 -15.21 3.13
N THR A 483 8.32 -14.67 2.33
CA THR A 483 7.02 -14.19 2.84
C THR A 483 6.09 -15.31 3.26
N THR A 484 6.08 -16.47 2.59
CA THR A 484 5.27 -17.61 3.05
C THR A 484 5.82 -18.15 4.39
N ALA A 485 7.14 -18.29 4.51
CA ALA A 485 7.81 -18.70 5.74
C ALA A 485 7.57 -17.68 6.86
N THR A 486 7.78 -16.38 6.62
CA THR A 486 7.47 -15.34 7.59
C THR A 486 5.98 -15.38 7.96
N THR A 487 5.07 -15.40 6.97
CA THR A 487 3.62 -15.26 7.20
C THR A 487 3.00 -16.47 7.90
N PHE A 488 3.29 -17.70 7.45
CA PHE A 488 2.58 -18.89 7.94
C PHE A 488 3.43 -19.80 8.83
N LEU A 489 4.76 -19.70 8.77
CA LEU A 489 5.67 -20.46 9.64
C LEU A 489 6.23 -19.59 10.78
N GLY A 490 6.28 -18.26 10.61
CA GLY A 490 6.98 -17.37 11.52
C GLY A 490 8.49 -17.66 11.53
N LEU A 491 9.10 -17.92 10.38
CA LEU A 491 10.53 -18.28 10.28
C LEU A 491 11.29 -17.40 9.29
N THR A 492 12.53 -17.05 9.63
CA THR A 492 13.43 -16.22 8.83
C THR A 492 14.14 -17.01 7.73
N ALA A 493 13.46 -17.25 6.60
CA ALA A 493 13.98 -18.16 5.59
C ALA A 493 15.14 -17.64 4.71
N GLY A 494 15.38 -16.33 4.66
CA GLY A 494 16.27 -15.72 3.67
C GLY A 494 17.74 -16.11 3.74
N CYS A 495 18.29 -16.44 4.92
CA CYS A 495 19.67 -16.92 5.02
C CYS A 495 19.89 -18.22 4.21
N SER A 496 18.85 -19.05 4.10
CA SER A 496 18.91 -20.33 3.36
C SER A 496 18.97 -20.18 1.84
N VAL A 497 18.93 -18.97 1.30
CA VAL A 497 19.26 -18.70 -0.11
C VAL A 497 20.74 -19.02 -0.37
N CYS A 498 21.64 -18.68 0.56
CA CYS A 498 23.08 -18.64 0.31
C CYS A 498 23.86 -19.82 0.90
N HIS A 499 23.48 -20.29 2.10
CA HIS A 499 24.10 -21.38 2.85
C HIS A 499 23.03 -22.05 3.75
N ASP A 500 23.35 -23.08 4.53
CA ASP A 500 22.39 -23.63 5.50
C ASP A 500 22.09 -22.62 6.61
N HIS A 501 20.86 -22.57 7.14
CA HIS A 501 20.49 -21.55 8.12
C HIS A 501 21.37 -21.64 9.39
N LYS A 502 21.80 -20.48 9.91
CA LYS A 502 22.85 -20.43 10.94
C LYS A 502 22.42 -20.96 12.32
N PHE A 503 21.12 -20.97 12.61
CA PHE A 503 20.58 -21.30 13.94
C PHE A 503 19.47 -22.36 13.88
N ASP A 504 18.47 -22.13 13.03
CA ASP A 504 17.37 -23.07 12.77
C ASP A 504 17.72 -24.22 11.81
N PRO A 505 17.03 -25.37 11.90
CA PRO A 505 17.36 -26.60 11.19
C PRO A 505 16.88 -26.61 9.72
N MET A 506 17.02 -25.51 9.00
CA MET A 506 16.64 -25.41 7.58
C MET A 506 17.87 -25.30 6.67
N THR A 507 18.12 -26.36 5.93
CA THR A 507 19.18 -26.39 4.92
C THR A 507 18.87 -25.51 3.72
N GLN A 508 19.91 -25.12 2.99
CA GLN A 508 19.78 -24.47 1.69
C GLN A 508 19.01 -25.37 0.70
N LYS A 509 19.20 -26.69 0.78
CA LYS A 509 18.50 -27.65 -0.07
C LYS A 509 16.99 -27.58 0.12
N GLU A 510 16.51 -27.61 1.36
CA GLU A 510 15.09 -27.50 1.69
C GLU A 510 14.50 -26.15 1.26
N PHE A 511 15.26 -25.05 1.39
CA PHE A 511 14.85 -23.76 0.85
C PHE A 511 14.63 -23.81 -0.67
N PHE A 512 15.54 -24.44 -1.43
CA PHE A 512 15.37 -24.59 -2.88
C PHE A 512 14.27 -25.59 -3.26
N GLN A 513 13.98 -26.60 -2.44
CA GLN A 513 12.80 -27.47 -2.60
C GLN A 513 11.49 -26.71 -2.40
N LEU A 514 11.41 -25.85 -1.39
CA LEU A 514 10.25 -24.98 -1.16
C LEU A 514 10.13 -23.90 -2.25
N LYS A 515 11.24 -23.34 -2.72
CA LYS A 515 11.28 -22.42 -3.89
C LYS A 515 10.74 -23.08 -5.16
N ALA A 516 11.03 -24.36 -5.38
CA ALA A 516 10.55 -25.08 -6.57
C ALA A 516 9.01 -25.09 -6.69
N ILE A 517 8.29 -25.04 -5.55
CA ILE A 517 6.82 -24.88 -5.52
C ILE A 517 6.39 -23.54 -6.11
N PHE A 518 7.06 -22.43 -5.76
CA PHE A 518 6.71 -21.09 -6.22
C PHE A 518 7.30 -20.73 -7.60
N ASP A 519 8.37 -21.40 -8.03
CA ASP A 519 9.00 -21.21 -9.35
C ASP A 519 8.21 -21.87 -10.49
N ASN A 520 7.31 -22.81 -10.16
CA ASN A 520 6.30 -23.32 -11.09
C ASN A 520 5.20 -22.29 -11.41
N SER A 521 5.59 -21.12 -11.93
CA SER A 521 4.66 -20.01 -12.21
C SER A 521 4.59 -19.66 -13.70
N THR A 522 3.44 -19.20 -14.18
CA THR A 522 3.27 -18.57 -15.51
C THR A 522 3.63 -17.08 -15.52
N VAL A 523 3.93 -16.48 -14.36
CA VAL A 523 4.42 -15.10 -14.23
C VAL A 523 5.81 -14.97 -14.86
N HIS A 524 6.07 -13.89 -15.59
CA HIS A 524 7.39 -13.62 -16.16
C HIS A 524 8.26 -12.81 -15.18
N GLY A 525 9.59 -12.94 -15.27
CA GLY A 525 10.50 -12.23 -14.36
C GLY A 525 10.41 -10.70 -14.46
N MET A 526 10.34 -10.17 -15.69
CA MET A 526 10.20 -8.73 -15.95
C MET A 526 8.73 -8.32 -16.00
N ASP A 527 8.33 -7.25 -15.30
CA ASP A 527 6.91 -6.83 -15.26
C ASP A 527 6.40 -6.15 -16.55
N GLY A 528 7.29 -5.71 -17.45
CA GLY A 528 6.93 -5.01 -18.68
C GLY A 528 6.61 -3.52 -18.54
N ASN A 529 6.69 -2.95 -17.32
CA ASN A 529 6.17 -1.62 -16.96
C ASN A 529 4.69 -1.43 -17.36
N VAL A 530 3.88 -2.49 -17.26
CA VAL A 530 2.45 -2.46 -17.58
C VAL A 530 1.59 -2.60 -16.33
N ILE A 531 0.40 -1.99 -16.38
CA ILE A 531 -0.61 -2.02 -15.32
C ILE A 531 -1.11 -3.47 -15.07
N THR A 532 -1.19 -4.28 -16.13
CA THR A 532 -1.73 -5.65 -16.12
C THR A 532 -0.64 -6.68 -16.48
N HIS A 533 0.32 -6.91 -15.58
CA HIS A 533 1.34 -7.95 -15.80
C HIS A 533 0.73 -9.37 -15.76
N ALA A 534 0.84 -10.11 -16.86
CA ALA A 534 0.21 -11.42 -17.01
C ALA A 534 0.73 -12.50 -16.02
N PRO A 535 -0.12 -13.44 -15.56
CA PRO A 535 -1.56 -13.50 -15.81
C PRO A 535 -2.35 -12.47 -15.00
N TYR A 536 -3.51 -12.09 -15.54
CA TYR A 536 -4.48 -11.18 -14.93
C TYR A 536 -5.89 -11.60 -15.36
N ILE A 537 -6.91 -11.17 -14.62
CA ILE A 537 -8.33 -11.34 -14.99
C ILE A 537 -9.06 -10.01 -14.92
N ARG A 538 -10.21 -9.92 -15.59
CA ARG A 538 -11.19 -8.85 -15.37
C ARG A 538 -12.11 -9.28 -14.23
N VAL A 539 -12.27 -8.42 -13.22
CA VAL A 539 -13.04 -8.71 -12.00
C VAL A 539 -14.41 -8.06 -12.13
N ILE A 540 -15.43 -8.85 -12.45
CA ILE A 540 -16.81 -8.38 -12.51
C ILE A 540 -17.29 -8.07 -11.07
N PRO A 541 -17.82 -6.84 -10.80
CA PRO A 541 -18.37 -6.47 -9.50
C PRO A 541 -19.37 -7.50 -8.97
N LYS A 542 -19.34 -7.81 -7.67
CA LYS A 542 -20.16 -8.89 -7.07
C LYS A 542 -21.65 -8.78 -7.48
N ASP A 543 -22.19 -7.56 -7.44
CA ASP A 543 -23.61 -7.27 -7.74
C ASP A 543 -23.99 -7.48 -9.22
N ASP A 544 -23.04 -7.33 -10.16
CA ASP A 544 -23.27 -7.54 -11.60
C ASP A 544 -23.01 -8.98 -12.06
N ARG A 545 -22.42 -9.86 -11.24
CA ARG A 545 -22.01 -11.22 -11.68
C ARG A 545 -23.16 -12.07 -12.19
N GLU A 546 -24.31 -12.05 -11.52
CA GLU A 546 -25.47 -12.82 -11.96
C GLU A 546 -26.02 -12.26 -13.29
N ARG A 547 -26.18 -10.94 -13.37
CA ARG A 547 -26.60 -10.23 -14.59
C ARG A 547 -25.65 -10.55 -15.75
N PHE A 548 -24.34 -10.42 -15.55
CA PHE A 548 -23.31 -10.74 -16.53
C PHE A 548 -23.40 -12.18 -17.04
N SER A 549 -23.55 -13.16 -16.14
CA SER A 549 -23.68 -14.58 -16.49
C SER A 549 -24.96 -14.85 -17.29
N ASN A 550 -26.09 -14.28 -16.85
CA ASN A 550 -27.38 -14.39 -17.54
C ASN A 550 -27.34 -13.76 -18.93
N LEU A 551 -26.74 -12.58 -19.08
CA LEU A 551 -26.53 -11.91 -20.36
C LEU A 551 -25.67 -12.75 -21.31
N LYS A 552 -24.57 -13.32 -20.83
CA LYS A 552 -23.69 -14.19 -21.63
C LYS A 552 -24.42 -15.45 -22.11
N SER A 553 -25.12 -16.16 -21.22
CA SER A 553 -25.89 -17.36 -21.56
C SER A 553 -27.02 -17.05 -22.55
N ARG A 554 -27.68 -15.87 -22.41
CA ARG A 554 -28.68 -15.38 -23.35
C ARG A 554 -28.08 -15.06 -24.72
N GLU A 555 -26.91 -14.41 -24.76
CA GLU A 555 -26.17 -14.10 -25.98
C GLU A 555 -25.80 -15.38 -26.75
N GLU A 556 -25.19 -16.36 -26.07
CA GLU A 556 -24.78 -17.64 -26.65
C GLU A 556 -25.98 -18.42 -27.22
N LYS A 557 -27.08 -18.55 -26.45
CA LYS A 557 -28.29 -19.24 -26.91
C LYS A 557 -28.91 -18.58 -28.15
N LEU A 558 -29.06 -17.25 -28.14
CA LEU A 558 -29.67 -16.54 -29.26
C LEU A 558 -28.77 -16.60 -30.50
N ALA A 559 -27.44 -16.56 -30.34
CA ALA A 559 -26.49 -16.67 -31.45
C ALA A 559 -26.69 -17.94 -32.28
N ASP A 560 -26.90 -19.09 -31.63
CA ASP A 560 -27.11 -20.37 -32.33
C ASP A 560 -28.45 -20.39 -33.10
N GLU A 561 -29.55 -19.91 -32.50
CA GLU A 561 -30.86 -19.83 -33.15
C GLU A 561 -30.84 -18.92 -34.39
N ILE A 562 -30.14 -17.78 -34.29
CA ILE A 562 -30.00 -16.78 -35.35
C ILE A 562 -29.12 -17.29 -36.48
N LYS A 563 -27.97 -17.89 -36.13
CA LYS A 563 -27.05 -18.52 -37.09
C LYS A 563 -27.70 -19.67 -37.85
N ALA A 564 -28.63 -20.41 -37.23
CA ALA A 564 -29.42 -21.43 -37.92
C ALA A 564 -30.34 -20.82 -39.00
N LYS A 565 -31.11 -19.76 -38.68
CA LYS A 565 -31.96 -19.05 -39.65
C LYS A 565 -31.14 -18.39 -40.77
N GLN A 566 -30.04 -17.71 -40.46
CA GLN A 566 -29.12 -17.14 -41.45
C GLN A 566 -28.59 -18.21 -42.42
N ASN A 567 -28.09 -19.34 -41.90
CA ASN A 567 -27.57 -20.42 -42.74
C ASN A 567 -28.65 -21.06 -43.62
N ALA A 568 -29.90 -21.16 -43.15
CA ALA A 568 -31.00 -21.67 -43.95
C ALA A 568 -31.27 -20.78 -45.18
N LEU A 569 -31.29 -19.45 -45.01
CA LEU A 569 -31.44 -18.52 -46.14
C LEU A 569 -30.19 -18.51 -47.04
N LEU A 570 -28.98 -18.48 -46.46
CA LEU A 570 -27.72 -18.45 -47.21
C LEU A 570 -27.44 -19.72 -48.03
N ASN A 571 -28.03 -20.86 -47.65
CA ASN A 571 -27.97 -22.09 -48.44
C ASN A 571 -29.02 -22.12 -49.56
N ASN A 572 -29.99 -21.20 -49.58
CA ASN A 572 -30.97 -21.02 -50.64
C ASN A 572 -30.73 -19.69 -51.37
N GLN A 573 -29.68 -19.66 -52.20
CA GLN A 573 -29.22 -18.46 -52.91
C GLN A 573 -30.30 -17.84 -53.81
N ASP A 574 -31.16 -18.64 -54.43
CA ASP A 574 -32.23 -18.12 -55.29
C ASP A 574 -33.30 -17.40 -54.47
N ARG A 575 -33.66 -17.92 -53.29
CA ARG A 575 -34.57 -17.23 -52.36
C ARG A 575 -33.94 -15.95 -51.77
N LEU A 576 -32.63 -15.95 -51.52
CA LEU A 576 -31.91 -14.75 -51.08
C LEU A 576 -31.95 -13.65 -52.17
N ARG A 577 -31.67 -14.00 -53.44
CA ARG A 577 -31.76 -13.05 -54.57
C ARG A 577 -33.18 -12.52 -54.78
N GLU A 578 -34.19 -13.41 -54.71
CA GLU A 578 -35.60 -13.03 -54.82
C GLU A 578 -35.99 -11.98 -53.77
N LEU A 579 -35.65 -12.23 -52.50
CA LEU A 579 -35.95 -11.30 -51.41
C LEU A 579 -35.10 -10.01 -51.48
N ALA A 580 -33.83 -10.10 -51.89
CA ALA A 580 -32.95 -8.94 -52.01
C ALA A 580 -33.40 -7.96 -53.10
N GLU A 581 -34.00 -8.45 -54.20
CA GLU A 581 -34.61 -7.58 -55.22
C GLU A 581 -36.00 -7.08 -54.78
N ALA A 582 -36.80 -7.92 -54.11
CA ALA A 582 -38.14 -7.56 -53.63
C ALA A 582 -38.15 -6.45 -52.55
N TYR A 583 -37.11 -6.36 -51.73
CA TYR A 583 -36.92 -5.34 -50.68
C TYR A 583 -35.76 -4.39 -51.02
N ARG A 584 -35.45 -4.20 -52.31
CA ARG A 584 -34.27 -3.46 -52.75
C ARG A 584 -34.29 -1.99 -52.35
N GLU A 585 -35.46 -1.34 -52.38
CA GLU A 585 -35.58 0.07 -51.98
C GLU A 585 -35.34 0.23 -50.48
N GLU A 586 -35.91 -0.64 -49.64
CA GLU A 586 -35.71 -0.64 -48.19
C GLU A 586 -34.27 -0.99 -47.79
N LEU A 587 -33.64 -1.96 -48.46
CA LEU A 587 -32.25 -2.36 -48.21
C LEU A 587 -31.22 -1.29 -48.63
N LEU A 588 -31.58 -0.41 -49.57
CA LEU A 588 -30.74 0.69 -50.06
C LEU A 588 -31.11 2.05 -49.44
N THR A 589 -32.08 2.10 -48.52
CA THR A 589 -32.44 3.30 -47.77
C THR A 589 -31.67 3.36 -46.44
N PRO A 590 -31.02 4.49 -46.07
CA PRO A 590 -30.38 4.64 -44.77
C PRO A 590 -31.39 4.44 -43.62
N PRO A 591 -31.10 3.61 -42.61
CA PRO A 591 -32.04 3.31 -41.53
C PRO A 591 -32.26 4.49 -40.58
N VAL A 592 -31.34 5.46 -40.54
CA VAL A 592 -31.44 6.66 -39.70
C VAL A 592 -31.11 7.91 -40.52
N SER A 593 -32.12 8.73 -40.77
CA SER A 593 -32.01 10.02 -41.47
C SER A 593 -32.39 11.23 -40.62
N THR A 594 -33.11 11.03 -39.51
CA THR A 594 -33.53 12.09 -38.59
C THR A 594 -32.32 12.74 -37.91
N ALA A 595 -32.32 14.08 -37.81
CA ALA A 595 -31.24 14.87 -37.20
C ALA A 595 -29.82 14.65 -37.77
N MET A 596 -29.70 14.01 -38.94
CA MET A 596 -28.48 13.98 -39.73
C MET A 596 -28.19 15.40 -40.23
N VAL A 597 -27.00 15.93 -39.95
CA VAL A 597 -26.58 17.28 -40.35
C VAL A 597 -25.75 17.22 -41.62
N LEU A 598 -24.78 16.29 -41.67
CA LEU A 598 -23.91 16.10 -42.82
C LEU A 598 -23.85 14.63 -43.20
N ASN A 599 -23.89 14.37 -44.51
CA ASN A 599 -23.58 13.08 -45.11
C ASN A 599 -22.60 13.26 -46.27
N VAL A 600 -21.48 12.54 -46.23
CA VAL A 600 -20.41 12.55 -47.24
C VAL A 600 -20.20 11.13 -47.74
N THR A 601 -20.95 10.73 -48.76
CA THR A 601 -20.85 9.40 -49.35
C THR A 601 -19.88 9.35 -50.52
N ALA A 602 -19.17 8.24 -50.64
CA ALA A 602 -18.55 7.87 -51.91
C ALA A 602 -19.66 7.25 -52.79
N VAL A 603 -20.07 7.94 -53.85
CA VAL A 603 -21.18 7.50 -54.71
C VAL A 603 -20.91 6.09 -55.25
N ASN A 604 -21.61 5.10 -54.69
CA ASN A 604 -21.61 3.74 -55.21
C ASN A 604 -22.46 3.72 -56.48
N PRO A 605 -21.96 3.22 -57.63
CA PRO A 605 -22.67 3.31 -58.89
C PRO A 605 -23.92 2.44 -58.88
N LEU A 606 -25.10 3.08 -58.94
CA LEU A 606 -26.35 2.38 -59.25
C LEU A 606 -26.33 1.96 -60.73
N PHE A 607 -26.89 0.79 -61.04
CA PHE A 607 -26.90 0.22 -62.38
C PHE A 607 -28.26 0.37 -63.06
N ASP A 608 -28.24 0.59 -64.38
CA ASP A 608 -29.44 0.61 -65.23
C ASP A 608 -29.98 -0.81 -65.47
N GLU A 609 -31.11 -0.93 -66.19
CA GLU A 609 -31.73 -2.21 -66.53
C GLU A 609 -30.84 -3.15 -67.38
N LYS A 610 -29.73 -2.65 -67.95
CA LYS A 610 -28.74 -3.45 -68.71
C LYS A 610 -27.53 -3.84 -67.86
N GLY A 611 -27.38 -3.24 -66.69
CA GLY A 611 -26.25 -3.44 -65.79
C GLY A 611 -25.05 -2.54 -66.10
N ASP A 612 -25.27 -1.40 -66.77
CA ASP A 612 -24.31 -0.32 -66.97
C ASP A 612 -24.46 0.74 -65.87
N ILE A 613 -23.41 1.53 -65.60
CA ILE A 613 -23.41 2.54 -64.52
C ILE A 613 -24.32 3.72 -64.88
N ILE A 614 -25.29 4.04 -64.02
CA ILE A 614 -26.10 5.27 -64.10
C ILE A 614 -25.26 6.46 -63.61
N PRO A 615 -25.03 7.49 -64.44
CA PRO A 615 -24.58 8.79 -63.96
C PRO A 615 -25.74 9.48 -63.23
N VAL A 616 -25.50 10.02 -62.03
CA VAL A 616 -26.51 10.80 -61.31
C VAL A 616 -26.63 12.18 -61.95
N GLU A 617 -27.56 12.33 -62.90
CA GLU A 617 -28.04 13.64 -63.36
C GLU A 617 -29.27 14.06 -62.53
N ALA A 618 -29.27 15.31 -62.05
CA ALA A 618 -30.32 15.82 -61.19
C ALA A 618 -31.54 16.28 -62.01
N GLU A 619 -32.66 15.55 -61.93
CA GLU A 619 -33.94 16.01 -62.46
C GLU A 619 -34.65 16.94 -61.46
N MET A 620 -34.84 18.20 -61.86
CA MET A 620 -36.03 18.98 -61.50
C MET A 620 -36.64 19.59 -62.77
N PRO A 621 -37.96 19.50 -62.97
CA PRO A 621 -38.58 19.94 -64.22
C PRO A 621 -38.68 21.47 -64.28
N SER A 622 -38.21 22.07 -65.39
CA SER A 622 -38.35 23.51 -65.65
C SER A 622 -38.82 23.77 -67.09
N THR A 623 -39.90 24.54 -67.21
CA THR A 623 -40.52 24.93 -68.48
C THR A 623 -39.99 26.29 -68.97
N ALA A 624 -39.18 26.30 -70.03
CA ALA A 624 -38.96 27.49 -70.88
C ALA A 624 -38.48 27.12 -72.29
N GLN A 625 -38.92 27.88 -73.30
CA GLN A 625 -38.54 27.71 -74.72
C GLN A 625 -37.36 28.62 -75.14
N PRO A 626 -36.70 28.37 -76.29
CA PRO A 626 -35.28 28.69 -76.47
C PRO A 626 -35.00 30.07 -77.10
N GLN A 627 -33.75 30.51 -76.94
CA GLN A 627 -33.11 31.53 -77.79
C GLN A 627 -31.83 30.97 -78.43
N GLN A 628 -31.46 31.54 -79.59
CA GLN A 628 -30.54 30.94 -80.55
C GLN A 628 -29.07 31.35 -80.34
N GLU A 629 -28.21 30.37 -80.66
CA GLU A 629 -26.87 30.46 -81.27
C GLU A 629 -26.06 31.77 -81.18
N GLU A 630 -24.81 31.63 -80.71
CA GLU A 630 -23.67 32.08 -81.53
C GLU A 630 -22.54 31.03 -81.48
N ALA A 631 -21.88 30.79 -82.61
CA ALA A 631 -21.03 29.62 -82.80
C ALA A 631 -19.53 29.95 -82.86
N GLY A 632 -18.69 29.08 -82.28
CA GLY A 632 -17.28 28.95 -82.69
C GLY A 632 -16.24 28.95 -81.58
N LYS A 633 -15.99 27.78 -80.97
CA LYS A 633 -14.69 27.33 -80.46
C LYS A 633 -14.72 25.81 -80.21
N PRO A 634 -13.59 25.09 -80.34
CA PRO A 634 -13.57 23.65 -80.14
C PRO A 634 -13.76 23.31 -78.66
N VAL A 635 -14.79 22.52 -78.36
CA VAL A 635 -15.04 22.00 -77.01
C VAL A 635 -13.93 21.02 -76.65
N GLN A 636 -13.13 21.35 -75.63
CA GLN A 636 -12.32 20.35 -74.95
C GLN A 636 -13.25 19.33 -74.29
N ALA A 637 -12.96 18.04 -74.43
CA ALA A 637 -13.68 17.02 -73.70
C ALA A 637 -13.53 17.26 -72.19
N GLN A 638 -14.57 17.77 -71.55
CA GLN A 638 -14.65 17.83 -70.10
C GLN A 638 -14.55 16.39 -69.57
N LYS A 639 -13.61 16.17 -68.63
CA LYS A 639 -13.70 15.00 -67.76
C LYS A 639 -15.01 15.10 -66.96
N PRO A 640 -15.64 13.98 -66.61
CA PRO A 640 -16.73 14.01 -65.64
C PRO A 640 -16.22 14.55 -64.31
N GLU A 641 -16.64 15.75 -63.92
CA GLU A 641 -16.39 16.34 -62.60
C GLU A 641 -17.35 15.72 -61.58
N THR A 642 -17.20 14.42 -61.32
CA THR A 642 -17.90 13.75 -60.21
C THR A 642 -17.14 14.01 -58.91
N GLY A 643 -17.29 15.21 -58.37
CA GLY A 643 -16.86 15.54 -57.01
C GLY A 643 -17.49 14.62 -55.94
N PRO A 644 -17.11 14.74 -54.66
CA PRO A 644 -17.96 14.19 -53.60
C PRO A 644 -19.29 14.95 -53.57
N VAL A 645 -20.39 14.22 -53.40
CA VAL A 645 -21.69 14.84 -53.12
C VAL A 645 -21.70 15.16 -51.63
N LEU A 646 -21.58 16.44 -51.28
CA LEU A 646 -21.65 16.94 -49.90
C LEU A 646 -23.01 17.59 -49.70
N VAL A 647 -23.89 16.95 -48.92
CA VAL A 647 -25.23 17.47 -48.64
C VAL A 647 -25.38 17.74 -47.16
N ASP A 648 -25.64 19.00 -46.83
CA ASP A 648 -26.20 19.37 -45.53
C ASP A 648 -27.73 19.17 -45.59
N GLN A 649 -28.22 18.20 -44.81
CA GLN A 649 -29.64 17.80 -44.78
C GLN A 649 -30.50 18.79 -43.97
N VAL A 650 -29.90 19.56 -43.05
CA VAL A 650 -30.60 20.56 -42.21
C VAL A 650 -30.73 21.89 -42.93
N ALA A 651 -29.68 22.32 -43.64
CA ALA A 651 -29.68 23.52 -44.46
C ALA A 651 -30.35 23.30 -45.84
N GLY A 652 -30.42 22.05 -46.31
CA GLY A 652 -30.97 21.69 -47.62
C GLY A 652 -30.11 22.16 -48.80
N ARG A 653 -28.78 22.22 -48.61
CA ARG A 653 -27.83 22.81 -49.57
C ARG A 653 -26.79 21.78 -50.02
N ASP A 654 -26.44 21.85 -51.30
CA ASP A 654 -25.21 21.27 -51.83
C ASP A 654 -24.03 22.18 -51.44
N ILE A 655 -23.17 21.67 -50.56
CA ILE A 655 -21.99 22.40 -50.06
C ILE A 655 -20.70 22.00 -50.80
N ALA A 656 -20.79 21.12 -51.82
CA ALA A 656 -19.64 20.65 -52.60
C ALA A 656 -18.93 21.79 -53.36
N THR A 657 -19.62 22.91 -53.60
CA THR A 657 -19.07 24.10 -54.27
C THR A 657 -18.26 25.04 -53.36
N GLN A 658 -18.28 24.83 -52.03
CA GLN A 658 -17.64 25.72 -51.04
C GLN A 658 -16.53 25.04 -50.22
N ALA A 659 -16.44 23.71 -50.21
CA ALA A 659 -15.37 23.00 -49.50
C ALA A 659 -14.00 23.22 -50.16
N GLU A 660 -12.98 23.65 -49.40
CA GLU A 660 -11.60 23.70 -49.89
C GLU A 660 -10.98 22.29 -49.90
N ILE A 661 -11.15 21.60 -51.02
CA ILE A 661 -10.70 20.21 -51.20
C ILE A 661 -9.20 20.17 -51.55
N SER A 662 -8.34 19.95 -50.56
CA SER A 662 -6.88 19.78 -50.75
C SER A 662 -6.44 18.33 -51.07
N LEU A 663 -7.30 17.51 -51.67
CA LEU A 663 -7.14 16.04 -51.72
C LEU A 663 -6.30 15.53 -52.90
N THR A 664 -5.29 14.70 -52.61
CA THR A 664 -4.59 13.94 -53.67
C THR A 664 -5.09 12.50 -53.84
N ARG A 665 -6.04 12.35 -54.77
CA ARG A 665 -6.50 11.10 -55.45
C ARG A 665 -7.51 10.21 -54.70
N ARG A 666 -8.59 9.85 -55.42
CA ARG A 666 -9.46 8.69 -55.13
C ARG A 666 -8.75 7.38 -55.48
N ASN A 667 -9.15 6.30 -54.80
CA ASN A 667 -8.89 4.92 -55.23
C ASN A 667 -10.17 4.28 -55.81
N ASP A 668 -10.06 3.03 -56.25
CA ASP A 668 -11.07 2.25 -56.97
C ASP A 668 -12.40 2.01 -56.19
N ARG A 669 -12.48 2.41 -54.91
CA ARG A 669 -13.69 2.39 -54.08
C ARG A 669 -14.26 3.79 -53.77
N GLY A 670 -13.79 4.84 -54.44
CA GLY A 670 -14.26 6.22 -54.20
C GLY A 670 -13.76 6.89 -52.92
N ALA A 671 -13.10 6.14 -52.03
CA ALA A 671 -12.56 6.63 -50.75
C ALA A 671 -11.58 7.81 -50.90
N PHE A 672 -11.64 8.72 -49.94
CA PHE A 672 -10.74 9.86 -49.80
C PHE A 672 -9.39 9.38 -49.24
N THR A 673 -8.29 9.86 -49.82
CA THR A 673 -6.95 9.69 -49.24
C THR A 673 -6.52 11.02 -48.64
N ILE A 674 -6.18 11.03 -47.36
CA ILE A 674 -5.70 12.22 -46.64
C ILE A 674 -4.18 12.12 -46.52
N GLY A 675 -3.45 12.97 -47.26
CA GLY A 675 -2.00 13.09 -47.16
C GLY A 675 -1.51 13.70 -45.83
N PRO A 676 -0.19 13.68 -45.55
CA PRO A 676 0.39 14.04 -44.24
C PRO A 676 0.30 15.53 -43.86
N LYS A 677 -0.28 16.36 -44.74
CA LYS A 677 -0.55 17.80 -44.55
C LYS A 677 -1.86 18.21 -45.24
N GLU A 678 -2.67 17.25 -45.67
CA GLU A 678 -3.96 17.50 -46.30
C GLU A 678 -5.05 17.36 -45.23
N GLN A 679 -6.14 18.11 -45.42
CA GLN A 679 -7.37 18.00 -44.64
C GLN A 679 -8.54 18.45 -45.52
N LEU A 680 -9.73 17.93 -45.27
CA LEU A 680 -10.95 18.42 -45.90
C LEU A 680 -11.64 19.39 -44.92
N THR A 681 -11.74 20.66 -45.29
CA THR A 681 -12.49 21.66 -44.51
C THR A 681 -13.87 21.86 -45.13
N ILE A 682 -14.91 21.65 -44.32
CA ILE A 682 -16.32 21.81 -44.70
C ILE A 682 -16.86 23.05 -43.97
N PRO A 683 -17.05 24.20 -44.67
CA PRO A 683 -17.64 25.39 -44.08
C PRO A 683 -19.15 25.21 -43.84
N ASP A 684 -19.72 26.14 -43.06
CA ASP A 684 -21.17 26.31 -42.86
C ASP A 684 -21.96 25.08 -42.34
N VAL A 685 -21.29 24.12 -41.69
CA VAL A 685 -21.95 23.06 -40.91
C VAL A 685 -22.71 23.68 -39.73
N ALA A 686 -23.90 23.16 -39.42
CA ALA A 686 -24.72 23.65 -38.32
C ALA A 686 -23.95 23.74 -36.99
N ALA A 687 -24.25 24.78 -36.21
CA ALA A 687 -23.65 24.97 -34.90
C ALA A 687 -24.04 23.84 -33.93
N TRP A 688 -23.13 23.52 -33.01
CA TRP A 688 -23.28 22.45 -32.02
C TRP A 688 -22.91 22.94 -30.63
N SER A 689 -23.74 22.64 -29.63
CA SER A 689 -23.41 22.91 -28.23
C SER A 689 -22.82 21.68 -27.55
N ILE A 690 -21.87 21.86 -26.63
CA ILE A 690 -21.24 20.74 -25.91
C ILE A 690 -22.24 19.88 -25.11
N ARG A 691 -23.38 20.46 -24.72
CA ARG A 691 -24.50 19.77 -24.04
C ARG A 691 -25.56 19.22 -24.99
N GLN A 692 -25.34 19.29 -26.31
CA GLN A 692 -26.22 18.72 -27.31
C GLN A 692 -25.76 17.30 -27.67
N PRO A 693 -26.67 16.31 -27.76
CA PRO A 693 -26.33 14.98 -28.23
C PRO A 693 -25.70 15.00 -29.63
N LEU A 694 -24.74 14.10 -29.86
CA LEU A 694 -23.92 14.04 -31.07
C LEU A 694 -23.69 12.59 -31.46
N ALA A 695 -23.72 12.27 -32.74
CA ALA A 695 -23.18 11.01 -33.24
C ALA A 695 -22.40 11.19 -34.54
N LEU A 696 -21.27 10.48 -34.63
CA LEU A 696 -20.34 10.52 -35.75
C LEU A 696 -20.18 9.09 -36.27
N SER A 697 -20.21 8.86 -37.58
CA SER A 697 -19.82 7.58 -38.15
C SER A 697 -19.04 7.73 -39.46
N LEU A 698 -18.14 6.78 -39.73
CA LEU A 698 -17.30 6.79 -40.94
C LEU A 698 -16.59 5.45 -41.14
N TRP A 699 -16.25 5.13 -42.38
CA TRP A 699 -15.17 4.17 -42.67
C TRP A 699 -13.81 4.84 -42.48
N ALA A 700 -12.90 4.19 -41.76
CA ALA A 700 -11.51 4.62 -41.60
C ALA A 700 -10.52 3.48 -41.86
N LYS A 701 -9.40 3.81 -42.50
CA LYS A 701 -8.23 2.92 -42.69
C LYS A 701 -6.94 3.71 -42.42
N PRO A 702 -6.39 3.64 -41.19
CA PRO A 702 -5.10 4.26 -40.87
C PRO A 702 -3.96 3.56 -41.59
N THR A 703 -3.00 4.30 -42.14
CA THR A 703 -1.84 3.71 -42.86
C THR A 703 -0.50 3.90 -42.15
N ALA A 704 -0.44 4.72 -41.10
CA ALA A 704 0.77 5.01 -40.32
C ALA A 704 0.49 5.06 -38.80
N ARG A 705 1.53 4.83 -37.98
CA ARG A 705 1.43 4.89 -36.51
C ARG A 705 1.67 6.31 -35.99
N ARG A 706 0.64 7.14 -35.91
CA ARG A 706 0.68 8.52 -35.35
C ARG A 706 -0.65 8.88 -34.68
N GLU A 707 -0.66 9.99 -33.95
CA GLU A 707 -1.88 10.71 -33.58
C GLU A 707 -2.46 11.37 -34.83
N ASN A 708 -3.77 11.24 -35.06
CA ASN A 708 -4.44 11.81 -36.23
C ASN A 708 -5.90 12.16 -35.90
N HIS A 709 -6.33 13.39 -36.19
CA HIS A 709 -7.74 13.77 -36.11
C HIS A 709 -8.53 13.06 -37.22
N LEU A 710 -9.68 12.48 -36.87
CA LEU A 710 -10.65 11.92 -37.81
C LEU A 710 -11.64 13.02 -38.21
N LEU A 711 -12.28 13.64 -37.22
CA LEU A 711 -13.18 14.78 -37.35
C LEU A 711 -12.89 15.78 -36.22
N SER A 712 -13.00 17.08 -36.49
CA SER A 712 -12.90 18.15 -35.49
C SER A 712 -13.72 19.35 -35.90
N GLN A 713 -14.51 19.92 -34.98
CA GLN A 713 -15.31 21.14 -35.20
C GLN A 713 -14.98 22.16 -34.11
N ARG A 714 -13.80 22.77 -34.21
CA ARG A 714 -13.27 23.66 -33.17
C ARG A 714 -12.27 24.65 -33.73
N ASP A 715 -12.38 25.91 -33.35
CA ASP A 715 -11.32 26.91 -33.56
C ASP A 715 -10.31 26.85 -32.41
N LYS A 716 -9.10 27.37 -32.66
CA LYS A 716 -8.05 27.39 -31.64
C LYS A 716 -8.52 28.20 -30.42
N ASP A 717 -8.42 27.59 -29.24
CA ASP A 717 -8.79 28.17 -27.95
C ASP A 717 -10.32 28.47 -27.81
N SER A 718 -11.16 27.67 -28.48
CA SER A 718 -12.63 27.72 -28.40
C SER A 718 -13.25 26.38 -27.94
N ALA A 719 -14.52 26.44 -27.53
CA ALA A 719 -15.37 25.28 -27.28
C ALA A 719 -15.62 24.45 -28.54
N GLY A 720 -15.86 23.15 -28.40
CA GLY A 720 -16.12 22.24 -29.54
C GLY A 720 -15.62 20.82 -29.27
N PHE A 721 -15.46 20.01 -30.32
CA PHE A 721 -15.06 18.60 -30.18
C PHE A 721 -13.95 18.16 -31.15
N ASP A 722 -13.18 17.15 -30.74
CA ASP A 722 -12.29 16.35 -31.57
C ASP A 722 -12.63 14.86 -31.45
N PHE A 723 -12.78 14.16 -32.57
CA PHE A 723 -12.75 12.70 -32.65
C PHE A 723 -11.49 12.25 -33.39
N GLN A 724 -10.64 11.45 -32.73
CA GLN A 724 -9.28 11.18 -33.22
C GLN A 724 -8.78 9.77 -32.92
N VAL A 725 -7.74 9.36 -33.66
CA VAL A 725 -6.91 8.20 -33.33
C VAL A 725 -5.73 8.67 -32.49
N PHE A 726 -5.71 8.29 -31.21
CA PHE A 726 -4.65 8.63 -30.27
C PHE A 726 -3.49 7.62 -30.33
N PHE A 727 -2.28 8.06 -30.00
CA PHE A 727 -1.06 7.25 -30.00
C PHE A 727 -0.14 7.64 -28.83
N HIS A 728 -0.10 6.82 -27.78
CA HIS A 728 0.67 7.11 -26.58
C HIS A 728 2.19 6.94 -26.81
N PRO A 729 3.03 7.99 -26.71
CA PRO A 729 4.43 7.94 -27.14
C PRO A 729 5.34 7.05 -26.27
N TYR A 730 4.99 6.79 -25.00
CA TYR A 730 5.86 6.08 -24.05
C TYR A 730 5.62 4.57 -23.91
N GLN A 731 4.55 4.00 -24.48
CA GLN A 731 4.29 2.56 -24.38
C GLN A 731 4.83 1.83 -25.62
N ARG A 732 5.98 1.15 -25.48
CA ARG A 732 6.72 0.50 -26.58
C ARG A 732 5.95 -0.51 -27.44
N ASN A 733 4.74 -0.95 -27.05
CA ASN A 733 4.01 -2.04 -27.71
C ASN A 733 2.51 -1.81 -28.04
N ASN A 734 1.88 -0.67 -27.71
CA ASN A 734 0.40 -0.50 -27.75
C ASN A 734 0.03 1.00 -27.57
N ILE A 735 -0.98 1.63 -28.19
CA ILE A 735 -2.03 1.24 -29.18
C ILE A 735 -2.50 2.49 -29.97
N HIS A 736 -3.09 2.29 -31.15
CA HIS A 736 -4.12 3.18 -31.72
C HIS A 736 -5.47 3.00 -31.00
N LYS A 737 -5.79 3.86 -30.03
CA LYS A 737 -7.14 3.95 -29.44
C LYS A 737 -7.94 5.04 -30.17
N LEU A 738 -9.26 4.91 -30.22
CA LEU A 738 -10.12 6.04 -30.53
C LEU A 738 -10.20 6.93 -29.28
N GLN A 739 -10.20 8.23 -29.49
CA GLN A 739 -10.37 9.24 -28.45
C GLN A 739 -11.41 10.26 -28.90
N PHE A 740 -12.26 10.66 -27.98
CA PHE A 740 -13.17 11.78 -28.13
C PHE A 740 -12.86 12.84 -27.08
N ARG A 741 -12.92 14.09 -27.49
CA ARG A 741 -12.61 15.24 -26.65
C ARG A 741 -13.65 16.34 -26.84
N ILE A 742 -13.99 16.99 -25.74
CA ILE A 742 -14.83 18.18 -25.67
C ILE A 742 -14.02 19.28 -24.99
N TRP A 743 -14.14 20.51 -25.47
CA TRP A 743 -13.70 21.70 -24.74
C TRP A 743 -14.90 22.59 -24.43
N ASP A 744 -14.94 23.16 -23.23
CA ASP A 744 -15.88 24.22 -22.87
C ASP A 744 -15.35 25.62 -23.27
N GLU A 745 -16.17 26.65 -23.06
CA GLU A 745 -15.82 28.04 -23.37
C GLU A 745 -14.73 28.62 -22.45
N GLN A 746 -14.45 27.96 -21.32
CA GLN A 746 -13.39 28.32 -20.38
C GLN A 746 -12.05 27.68 -20.77
N GLY A 747 -12.07 26.70 -21.68
CA GLY A 747 -10.90 26.00 -22.21
C GLY A 747 -10.56 24.69 -21.50
N HIS A 748 -11.41 24.19 -20.60
CA HIS A 748 -11.18 22.88 -19.96
C HIS A 748 -11.34 21.75 -20.97
N GLU A 749 -10.44 20.76 -20.93
CA GLU A 749 -10.45 19.58 -21.81
C GLU A 749 -11.07 18.38 -21.10
N TYR A 750 -12.14 17.83 -21.68
CA TYR A 750 -12.76 16.60 -21.24
C TYR A 750 -12.52 15.51 -22.28
N ALA A 751 -11.84 14.42 -21.92
CA ALA A 751 -11.36 13.43 -22.89
C ALA A 751 -11.65 11.99 -22.45
N VAL A 752 -12.03 11.13 -23.41
CA VAL A 752 -12.29 9.71 -23.15
C VAL A 752 -11.85 8.81 -24.31
N PHE A 753 -11.54 7.55 -24.01
CA PHE A 753 -10.90 6.60 -24.94
C PHE A 753 -11.67 5.28 -25.08
N SER A 754 -11.66 4.71 -26.29
CA SER A 754 -12.18 3.35 -26.52
C SER A 754 -11.25 2.25 -25.96
N GLU A 755 -11.79 1.08 -25.63
CA GLU A 755 -10.96 -0.12 -25.43
C GLU A 755 -10.48 -0.79 -26.73
N TYR A 756 -11.09 -0.47 -27.88
CA TYR A 756 -10.72 -1.05 -29.16
C TYR A 756 -9.33 -0.62 -29.64
N LYS A 757 -8.63 -1.56 -30.29
CA LYS A 757 -7.31 -1.39 -30.88
C LYS A 757 -7.43 -1.28 -32.40
N LEU A 758 -7.32 -0.08 -32.96
CA LEU A 758 -7.50 0.13 -34.40
C LEU A 758 -6.31 -0.45 -35.19
N GLY A 759 -6.62 -1.34 -36.14
CA GLY A 759 -5.62 -2.03 -36.97
C GLY A 759 -5.13 -1.18 -38.14
N LEU A 760 -3.80 -1.16 -38.36
CA LEU A 760 -3.22 -0.52 -39.55
C LEU A 760 -3.62 -1.24 -40.84
N ASN A 761 -3.83 -0.47 -41.90
CA ASN A 761 -4.15 -0.92 -43.26
C ASN A 761 -5.43 -1.79 -43.38
N LYS A 762 -6.25 -1.86 -42.34
CA LYS A 762 -7.58 -2.49 -42.32
C LYS A 762 -8.65 -1.40 -42.35
N TRP A 763 -9.64 -1.53 -43.22
CA TRP A 763 -10.88 -0.74 -43.10
C TRP A 763 -11.64 -1.18 -41.85
N SER A 764 -12.12 -0.21 -41.07
CA SER A 764 -13.07 -0.43 -39.98
C SER A 764 -14.13 0.66 -40.03
N TYR A 765 -15.39 0.33 -39.78
CA TYR A 765 -16.47 1.31 -39.67
C TYR A 765 -16.54 1.78 -38.24
N LEU A 766 -16.26 3.06 -38.00
CA LEU A 766 -16.23 3.67 -36.67
C LEU A 766 -17.58 4.35 -36.45
N THR A 767 -18.12 4.25 -35.24
CA THR A 767 -19.25 5.08 -34.79
C THR A 767 -19.01 5.53 -33.37
N LEU A 768 -19.31 6.80 -33.12
CA LEU A 768 -19.27 7.43 -31.80
C LEU A 768 -20.64 8.04 -31.52
N THR A 769 -21.11 7.94 -30.27
CA THR A 769 -22.29 8.67 -29.79
C THR A 769 -21.93 9.41 -28.50
N TRP A 770 -22.58 10.54 -28.26
CA TRP A 770 -22.49 11.38 -27.07
C TRP A 770 -23.91 11.80 -26.70
N ASP A 771 -24.29 11.64 -25.43
CA ASP A 771 -25.66 11.87 -24.95
C ASP A 771 -25.97 13.33 -24.57
N GLY A 772 -25.01 14.25 -24.72
CA GLY A 772 -25.16 15.66 -24.30
C GLY A 772 -24.91 15.92 -22.80
N THR A 773 -24.67 14.89 -22.00
CA THR A 773 -24.59 15.01 -20.54
C THR A 773 -23.34 14.37 -19.94
N SER A 774 -23.08 13.10 -20.22
CA SER A 774 -21.95 12.37 -19.65
C SER A 774 -21.53 11.10 -20.39
N THR A 775 -22.37 10.41 -21.17
CA THR A 775 -22.01 9.14 -21.80
C THR A 775 -21.51 9.31 -23.23
N VAL A 776 -20.34 8.72 -23.52
CA VAL A 776 -19.77 8.56 -24.87
C VAL A 776 -19.71 7.07 -25.20
N ARG A 777 -20.30 6.62 -26.32
CA ARG A 777 -20.22 5.21 -26.74
C ARG A 777 -19.37 5.04 -27.99
N PHE A 778 -18.48 4.05 -27.96
CA PHE A 778 -17.67 3.68 -29.11
C PHE A 778 -18.16 2.37 -29.72
N PHE A 779 -18.41 2.37 -31.03
CA PHE A 779 -18.68 1.18 -31.81
C PHE A 779 -17.67 1.06 -32.95
N VAL A 780 -17.25 -0.18 -33.25
CA VAL A 780 -16.40 -0.48 -34.41
C VAL A 780 -16.92 -1.73 -35.11
N ASP A 781 -17.07 -1.66 -36.44
CA ASP A 781 -17.69 -2.70 -37.26
C ASP A 781 -19.06 -3.12 -36.68
N GLY A 782 -19.86 -2.13 -36.25
CA GLY A 782 -21.18 -2.29 -35.62
C GLY A 782 -21.16 -2.92 -34.22
N LYS A 783 -20.01 -3.28 -33.66
CA LYS A 783 -19.87 -3.85 -32.31
C LYS A 783 -19.55 -2.77 -31.29
N PHE A 784 -20.21 -2.82 -30.15
CA PHE A 784 -19.94 -1.94 -29.01
C PHE A 784 -18.59 -2.29 -28.34
N PHE A 785 -17.84 -1.25 -27.93
CA PHE A 785 -16.51 -1.37 -27.33
C PHE A 785 -16.31 -0.53 -26.04
N GLY A 786 -17.42 -0.08 -25.42
CA GLY A 786 -17.41 0.56 -24.10
C GLY A 786 -18.12 1.91 -24.03
N ASP A 787 -18.60 2.21 -22.82
CA ASP A 787 -19.14 3.51 -22.42
C ASP A 787 -18.03 4.33 -21.75
N GLY A 788 -17.55 5.36 -22.42
CA GLY A 788 -16.78 6.42 -21.79
C GLY A 788 -17.69 7.35 -20.98
N THR A 789 -17.23 7.82 -19.82
CA THR A 789 -17.91 8.90 -19.08
C THR A 789 -17.07 10.16 -19.13
N ILE A 790 -17.69 11.27 -19.52
CA ILE A 790 -17.19 12.64 -19.39
C ILE A 790 -18.00 13.30 -18.27
N THR A 791 -17.34 13.69 -17.18
CA THR A 791 -17.95 14.54 -16.16
C THR A 791 -17.67 16.00 -16.53
N LEU A 792 -18.63 16.66 -17.18
CA LEU A 792 -18.60 18.11 -17.36
C LEU A 792 -18.74 18.79 -15.99
N ALA A 793 -18.06 19.92 -15.79
CA ALA A 793 -18.35 20.79 -14.64
C ALA A 793 -19.81 21.31 -14.70
N ASP A 794 -20.39 21.66 -13.55
CA ASP A 794 -21.78 22.14 -13.48
C ASP A 794 -22.00 23.42 -14.31
N ASP A 795 -20.99 24.27 -14.38
CA ASP A 795 -20.96 25.52 -15.14
C ASP A 795 -20.39 25.39 -16.56
N ALA A 796 -19.90 24.21 -16.96
CA ALA A 796 -19.32 24.01 -18.30
C ALA A 796 -20.38 24.28 -19.38
N GLN A 797 -20.13 25.26 -20.25
CA GLN A 797 -20.97 25.62 -21.39
C GLN A 797 -20.10 25.83 -22.63
N GLY A 798 -20.74 25.90 -23.80
CA GLY A 798 -20.04 26.19 -25.04
C GLY A 798 -20.86 25.82 -26.28
N GLU A 799 -20.68 26.60 -27.33
CA GLU A 799 -21.23 26.37 -28.67
C GLU A 799 -20.14 26.62 -29.71
N THR A 800 -20.04 25.75 -30.70
CA THR A 800 -19.10 25.87 -31.83
C THR A 800 -19.88 26.09 -33.11
N SER A 801 -19.47 27.09 -33.89
CA SER A 801 -19.84 27.29 -35.28
C SER A 801 -18.61 27.23 -36.20
N ALA A 802 -17.52 26.60 -35.72
CA ALA A 802 -16.30 26.44 -36.50
C ALA A 802 -16.54 25.50 -37.71
N PRO A 803 -15.77 25.65 -38.81
CA PRO A 803 -15.82 24.70 -39.92
C PRO A 803 -15.49 23.26 -39.45
N LEU A 804 -16.20 22.27 -39.99
CA LEU A 804 -15.87 20.87 -39.71
C LEU A 804 -14.63 20.49 -40.52
N THR A 805 -13.57 20.09 -39.84
CA THR A 805 -12.37 19.53 -40.46
C THR A 805 -12.41 18.00 -40.41
N VAL A 806 -12.08 17.38 -41.53
CA VAL A 806 -12.11 15.93 -41.73
C VAL A 806 -10.72 15.46 -42.16
N GLY A 807 -10.14 14.61 -41.32
CA GLY A 807 -8.84 13.97 -41.53
C GLY A 807 -7.66 14.92 -41.36
N HIS A 808 -6.68 14.52 -40.55
CA HIS A 808 -5.35 15.10 -40.55
C HIS A 808 -4.31 13.97 -40.61
N ALA A 809 -3.56 13.89 -41.71
CA ALA A 809 -2.51 12.90 -42.00
C ALA A 809 -2.93 11.46 -42.43
N ASN A 810 -1.92 10.66 -42.80
CA ASN A 810 -1.94 9.44 -43.64
C ASN A 810 -3.02 8.38 -43.33
N MET A 811 -4.22 8.57 -43.87
CA MET A 811 -5.32 7.59 -43.78
C MET A 811 -6.22 7.62 -45.01
N HIS A 812 -7.07 6.59 -45.14
CA HIS A 812 -8.22 6.65 -46.05
C HIS A 812 -9.53 6.75 -45.25
N LEU A 813 -10.47 7.55 -45.76
CA LEU A 813 -11.79 7.80 -45.18
C LEU A 813 -12.89 7.58 -46.23
N SER A 814 -14.09 7.18 -45.80
CA SER A 814 -15.28 7.09 -46.65
C SER A 814 -16.57 7.18 -45.81
N ASP A 815 -17.68 7.56 -46.44
CA ASP A 815 -19.05 7.47 -45.92
C ASP A 815 -19.23 8.05 -44.52
N ILE A 816 -18.88 9.34 -44.41
CA ILE A 816 -18.85 10.10 -43.16
C ILE A 816 -20.24 10.68 -42.91
N ALA A 817 -20.78 10.44 -41.72
CA ALA A 817 -22.05 10.98 -41.25
C ALA A 817 -21.89 11.67 -39.90
N LEU A 818 -22.60 12.78 -39.72
CA LEU A 818 -22.71 13.58 -38.50
C LEU A 818 -24.19 13.79 -38.20
N HIS A 819 -24.60 13.46 -36.98
CA HIS A 819 -25.96 13.64 -36.46
C HIS A 819 -25.91 14.49 -35.20
N HIS A 820 -26.80 15.46 -35.06
CA HIS A 820 -27.00 16.22 -33.79
C HIS A 820 -28.06 15.52 -32.93
N ALA A 821 -27.87 14.22 -32.76
CA ALA A 821 -28.69 13.31 -31.97
C ALA A 821 -27.82 12.13 -31.49
N GLU A 822 -28.20 11.53 -30.37
CA GLU A 822 -27.64 10.25 -29.94
C GLU A 822 -28.19 9.12 -30.82
N LEU A 823 -27.33 8.23 -31.31
CA LEU A 823 -27.75 6.97 -31.91
C LEU A 823 -27.84 5.90 -30.83
N SER A 824 -28.93 5.12 -30.79
CA SER A 824 -28.98 3.95 -29.92
C SER A 824 -27.98 2.89 -30.37
N PRO A 825 -27.63 1.90 -29.52
CA PRO A 825 -26.79 0.78 -29.94
C PRO A 825 -27.35 0.02 -31.17
N LEU A 826 -28.68 -0.09 -31.28
CA LEU A 826 -29.32 -0.73 -32.43
C LEU A 826 -29.22 0.13 -33.70
N ASP A 827 -29.26 1.45 -33.57
CA ASP A 827 -29.08 2.37 -34.69
C ASP A 827 -27.64 2.33 -35.23
N ALA A 828 -26.64 2.32 -34.34
CA ALA A 828 -25.23 2.16 -34.73
C ALA A 828 -24.98 0.82 -35.46
N LEU A 829 -25.60 -0.26 -34.99
CA LEU A 829 -25.58 -1.55 -35.67
C LEU A 829 -26.30 -1.53 -37.02
N ALA A 830 -27.46 -0.87 -37.11
CA ALA A 830 -28.23 -0.74 -38.33
C ALA A 830 -27.47 0.05 -39.40
N MET A 831 -26.84 1.17 -39.01
CA MET A 831 -25.97 1.96 -39.89
C MET A 831 -24.79 1.15 -40.43
N PHE A 832 -24.13 0.35 -39.59
CA PHE A 832 -23.08 -0.57 -40.06
C PHE A 832 -23.61 -1.65 -41.02
N ARG A 833 -24.74 -2.29 -40.70
CA ARG A 833 -25.37 -3.29 -41.57
C ARG A 833 -25.80 -2.71 -42.91
N TYR A 834 -26.30 -1.48 -42.92
CA TYR A 834 -26.62 -0.74 -44.13
C TYR A 834 -25.37 -0.58 -45.01
N GLN A 835 -24.24 -0.12 -44.45
CA GLN A 835 -22.97 -0.05 -45.18
C GLN A 835 -22.51 -1.42 -45.73
N GLN A 836 -22.58 -2.50 -44.94
CA GLN A 836 -22.28 -3.86 -45.41
C GLN A 836 -23.28 -4.39 -46.46
N THR A 837 -24.49 -3.84 -46.51
CA THR A 837 -25.53 -4.17 -47.49
C THR A 837 -25.22 -3.45 -48.80
N LEU A 838 -24.95 -2.14 -48.77
CA LEU A 838 -24.49 -1.35 -49.92
C LEU A 838 -23.30 -1.99 -50.64
N ASP A 839 -22.28 -2.43 -49.90
CA ASP A 839 -21.09 -3.11 -50.42
C ASP A 839 -21.42 -4.38 -51.23
N SER A 840 -22.56 -5.04 -50.97
CA SER A 840 -23.03 -6.20 -51.75
C SER A 840 -23.76 -5.81 -53.04
N PHE A 841 -24.41 -4.65 -53.09
CA PHE A 841 -25.14 -4.16 -54.26
C PHE A 841 -24.23 -3.46 -55.31
N VAL A 842 -22.90 -3.47 -55.11
CA VAL A 842 -21.86 -3.06 -56.09
C VAL A 842 -21.91 -3.89 -57.40
N LYS A 843 -22.71 -4.96 -57.46
CA LYS A 843 -23.13 -5.63 -58.69
C LYS A 843 -24.64 -5.86 -58.66
N PRO A 844 -25.33 -5.87 -59.81
CA PRO A 844 -26.72 -6.32 -59.90
C PRO A 844 -26.92 -7.70 -59.27
N VAL A 845 -28.06 -7.91 -58.58
CA VAL A 845 -28.38 -9.15 -57.83
C VAL A 845 -28.29 -10.40 -58.72
N SER A 846 -28.65 -10.26 -60.00
CA SER A 846 -28.53 -11.32 -61.02
C SER A 846 -27.09 -11.77 -61.32
N LYS A 847 -26.07 -11.00 -60.93
CA LYS A 847 -24.64 -11.28 -61.11
C LYS A 847 -23.94 -11.69 -59.80
N TRP A 848 -24.67 -11.91 -58.70
CA TRP A 848 -24.12 -12.38 -57.43
C TRP A 848 -23.72 -13.86 -57.51
N THR A 849 -22.43 -14.16 -57.30
CA THR A 849 -21.86 -15.53 -57.35
C THR A 849 -21.53 -16.12 -55.98
N ASP A 850 -21.43 -15.28 -54.96
CA ASP A 850 -20.88 -15.61 -53.65
C ASP A 850 -21.99 -15.53 -52.58
N LYS A 851 -21.70 -15.94 -51.34
CA LYS A 851 -22.65 -15.78 -50.22
C LYS A 851 -22.63 -14.34 -49.70
N HIS A 852 -23.81 -13.74 -49.57
CA HIS A 852 -23.99 -12.35 -49.09
C HIS A 852 -24.60 -12.34 -47.67
N ASP A 853 -23.77 -12.65 -46.66
CA ASP A 853 -24.18 -12.80 -45.26
C ASP A 853 -24.81 -11.55 -44.65
N SER A 854 -24.33 -10.36 -45.02
CA SER A 854 -24.91 -9.06 -44.61
C SER A 854 -26.31 -8.88 -45.18
N VAL A 855 -26.49 -9.08 -46.49
CA VAL A 855 -27.80 -8.99 -47.16
C VAL A 855 -28.78 -10.00 -46.59
N ALA A 856 -28.36 -11.26 -46.38
CA ALA A 856 -29.22 -12.28 -45.78
C ALA A 856 -29.68 -11.88 -44.36
N THR A 857 -28.81 -11.23 -43.59
CA THR A 857 -29.16 -10.69 -42.27
C THR A 857 -30.14 -9.53 -42.39
N SER A 858 -29.86 -8.53 -43.23
CA SER A 858 -30.74 -7.36 -43.45
C SER A 858 -32.12 -7.77 -43.99
N VAL A 859 -32.18 -8.73 -44.93
CA VAL A 859 -33.43 -9.33 -45.41
C VAL A 859 -34.20 -10.01 -44.27
N LEU A 860 -33.55 -10.82 -43.43
CA LEU A 860 -34.22 -11.47 -42.30
C LEU A 860 -34.69 -10.44 -41.25
N MET A 861 -33.95 -9.35 -41.02
CA MET A 861 -34.39 -8.24 -40.15
C MET A 861 -35.68 -7.57 -40.67
N LEU A 862 -35.87 -7.49 -41.99
CA LEU A 862 -37.08 -6.91 -42.61
C LEU A 862 -38.24 -7.91 -42.73
N THR A 863 -37.96 -9.20 -42.92
CA THR A 863 -38.96 -10.20 -43.33
C THR A 863 -39.34 -11.23 -42.25
N ASP A 864 -38.53 -11.39 -41.21
CA ASP A 864 -38.78 -12.34 -40.11
C ASP A 864 -38.72 -11.60 -38.77
N ALA A 865 -39.89 -11.18 -38.28
CA ALA A 865 -40.00 -10.41 -37.03
C ALA A 865 -39.44 -11.18 -35.81
N GLU A 866 -39.52 -12.52 -35.79
CA GLU A 866 -38.93 -13.32 -34.70
C GLU A 866 -37.39 -13.28 -34.76
N PHE A 867 -36.82 -13.36 -35.97
CA PHE A 867 -35.38 -13.17 -36.17
C PHE A 867 -34.94 -11.77 -35.74
N ALA A 868 -35.66 -10.73 -36.17
CA ALA A 868 -35.36 -9.34 -35.84
C ALA A 868 -35.39 -9.08 -34.33
N THR A 869 -36.41 -9.58 -33.63
CA THR A 869 -36.50 -9.50 -32.16
C THR A 869 -35.33 -10.23 -31.50
N LYS A 870 -35.03 -11.47 -31.89
CA LYS A 870 -33.94 -12.25 -31.28
C LYS A 870 -32.57 -11.64 -31.51
N GLU A 871 -32.30 -11.10 -32.70
CA GLU A 871 -31.01 -10.48 -33.01
C GLU A 871 -30.83 -9.11 -32.32
N ASN A 872 -31.91 -8.34 -32.16
CA ASN A 872 -31.88 -7.12 -31.34
C ASN A 872 -31.67 -7.45 -29.86
N GLU A 873 -32.39 -8.45 -29.31
CA GLU A 873 -32.18 -8.93 -27.93
C GLU A 873 -30.75 -9.44 -27.71
N ARG A 874 -30.20 -10.25 -28.63
CA ARG A 874 -28.83 -10.76 -28.56
C ARG A 874 -27.83 -9.62 -28.56
N TYR A 875 -28.03 -8.64 -29.43
CA TYR A 875 -27.13 -7.50 -29.54
C TYR A 875 -27.17 -6.62 -28.29
N LEU A 876 -28.36 -6.24 -27.81
CA LEU A 876 -28.50 -5.47 -26.57
C LEU A 876 -27.90 -6.23 -25.37
N ALA A 877 -28.09 -7.55 -25.27
CA ALA A 877 -27.46 -8.35 -24.24
C ALA A 877 -25.92 -8.30 -24.32
N SER A 878 -25.34 -8.28 -25.53
CA SER A 878 -23.90 -8.12 -25.73
C SER A 878 -23.39 -6.71 -25.38
N VAL A 879 -24.20 -5.68 -25.61
CA VAL A 879 -23.90 -4.28 -25.23
C VAL A 879 -23.86 -4.15 -23.71
N ASP A 880 -24.91 -4.56 -23.02
CA ASP A 880 -24.99 -4.59 -21.55
C ASP A 880 -23.82 -5.37 -20.94
N ARG A 881 -23.53 -6.56 -21.47
CA ARG A 881 -22.43 -7.41 -21.00
C ARG A 881 -21.07 -6.72 -21.15
N THR A 882 -20.82 -6.07 -22.29
CA THR A 882 -19.56 -5.37 -22.54
C THR A 882 -19.49 -4.00 -21.84
N SER A 883 -20.61 -3.39 -21.46
CA SER A 883 -20.65 -2.21 -20.59
C SER A 883 -20.17 -2.57 -19.18
N ILE A 884 -20.73 -3.65 -18.60
CA ILE A 884 -20.25 -4.22 -17.34
C ILE A 884 -18.76 -4.56 -17.43
N GLU A 885 -18.30 -5.22 -18.51
CA GLU A 885 -16.87 -5.49 -18.70
C GLU A 885 -16.02 -4.22 -18.74
N TYR A 886 -16.43 -3.19 -19.48
CA TYR A 886 -15.66 -1.96 -19.61
C TYR A 886 -15.45 -1.27 -18.24
N GLN A 887 -16.50 -1.23 -17.41
CA GLN A 887 -16.46 -0.66 -16.05
C GLN A 887 -15.75 -1.57 -15.02
N SER A 888 -15.62 -2.87 -15.32
CA SER A 888 -14.98 -3.84 -14.41
C SER A 888 -13.45 -3.70 -14.43
N PRO A 889 -12.77 -3.57 -13.27
CA PRO A 889 -11.31 -3.49 -13.20
C PRO A 889 -10.62 -4.79 -13.61
N PHE A 890 -9.32 -4.72 -13.83
CA PHE A 890 -8.46 -5.90 -13.89
C PHE A 890 -7.81 -6.18 -12.53
N THR A 891 -7.31 -7.40 -12.32
CA THR A 891 -6.36 -7.67 -11.24
C THR A 891 -5.34 -8.74 -11.61
N LEU A 892 -4.19 -8.68 -10.96
CA LEU A 892 -3.09 -9.65 -11.10
C LEU A 892 -3.42 -10.94 -10.34
N ILE A 893 -3.24 -12.10 -10.98
CA ILE A 893 -3.48 -13.43 -10.38
C ILE A 893 -2.26 -14.36 -10.52
N MET A 894 -2.31 -15.56 -9.95
CA MET A 894 -1.32 -16.62 -10.22
C MET A 894 -1.77 -17.58 -11.34
N GLY A 895 -0.85 -18.47 -11.69
CA GLY A 895 -1.04 -19.60 -12.58
C GLY A 895 0.19 -20.51 -12.52
N GLU A 896 0.01 -21.83 -12.56
CA GLU A 896 1.10 -22.80 -12.68
C GLU A 896 1.33 -23.27 -14.11
N LYS A 897 2.57 -23.69 -14.44
CA LYS A 897 2.87 -24.31 -15.74
C LYS A 897 2.42 -25.77 -15.71
N LYS A 898 1.89 -26.27 -16.84
CA LYS A 898 1.53 -27.70 -17.01
C LYS A 898 2.71 -28.67 -16.85
N THR A 899 3.91 -28.18 -17.12
CA THR A 899 5.17 -28.89 -16.89
C THR A 899 6.02 -28.01 -15.98
N PRO A 900 6.28 -28.41 -14.72
CA PRO A 900 7.11 -27.65 -13.81
C PRO A 900 8.54 -27.46 -14.35
N PRO A 901 9.21 -26.33 -14.08
CA PRO A 901 10.63 -26.17 -14.36
C PRO A 901 11.46 -27.07 -13.44
N LYS A 902 12.70 -27.40 -13.86
CA LYS A 902 13.71 -27.96 -12.96
C LYS A 902 14.15 -26.89 -11.97
N ALA A 903 14.32 -27.27 -10.70
CA ALA A 903 14.94 -26.42 -9.68
C ALA A 903 16.32 -26.97 -9.29
N PHE A 904 17.20 -26.08 -8.85
CA PHE A 904 18.57 -26.42 -8.45
C PHE A 904 18.93 -25.67 -7.17
N VAL A 905 19.74 -26.30 -6.32
CA VAL A 905 20.51 -25.58 -5.30
C VAL A 905 21.54 -24.71 -6.01
N LEU A 906 21.72 -23.46 -5.58
CA LEU A 906 22.61 -22.50 -6.22
C LEU A 906 23.88 -22.27 -5.41
N ASN A 907 24.99 -21.90 -6.04
CA ASN A 907 26.19 -21.46 -5.32
C ASN A 907 25.95 -20.06 -4.74
N ARG A 908 25.91 -19.92 -3.40
CA ARG A 908 25.61 -18.65 -2.70
C ARG A 908 24.36 -17.91 -3.19
N GLY A 909 23.34 -18.65 -3.67
CA GLY A 909 22.11 -18.07 -4.20
C GLY A 909 22.18 -17.56 -5.65
N GLU A 910 23.37 -17.52 -6.27
CA GLU A 910 23.56 -16.93 -7.60
C GLU A 910 22.80 -17.70 -8.69
N TYR A 911 21.85 -17.01 -9.35
CA TYR A 911 20.86 -17.62 -10.25
C TYR A 911 21.47 -18.33 -11.48
N ASP A 912 22.71 -17.97 -11.85
CA ASP A 912 23.45 -18.53 -12.98
C ASP A 912 24.46 -19.63 -12.58
N GLN A 913 24.56 -19.98 -11.28
CA GLN A 913 25.46 -20.99 -10.75
C GLN A 913 24.73 -22.19 -10.12
N PRO A 914 23.98 -23.00 -10.91
CA PRO A 914 23.31 -24.20 -10.42
C PRO A 914 24.28 -25.31 -10.01
N ARG A 915 23.92 -26.02 -8.94
CA ARG A 915 24.61 -27.21 -8.41
C ARG A 915 23.73 -28.45 -8.56
N GLU A 916 23.23 -29.03 -7.47
CA GLU A 916 22.37 -30.22 -7.50
C GLU A 916 20.93 -29.90 -7.90
N GLU A 917 20.32 -30.77 -8.70
CA GLU A 917 18.90 -30.69 -9.06
C GLU A 917 18.02 -31.14 -7.88
N VAL A 918 16.96 -30.38 -7.58
CA VAL A 918 16.02 -30.65 -6.50
C VAL A 918 14.57 -30.65 -6.99
N GLY A 919 13.74 -31.51 -6.39
CA GLY A 919 12.29 -31.52 -6.60
C GLY A 919 11.56 -30.60 -5.62
N ALA A 920 10.29 -30.33 -5.88
CA ALA A 920 9.41 -29.63 -4.95
C ALA A 920 9.15 -30.48 -3.68
N ALA A 921 9.36 -29.89 -2.50
CA ALA A 921 9.07 -30.50 -1.21
C ALA A 921 8.89 -29.43 -0.11
N VAL A 922 8.50 -29.87 1.09
CA VAL A 922 8.52 -29.08 2.33
C VAL A 922 9.76 -29.46 3.16
N PRO A 923 10.22 -28.62 4.12
CA PRO A 923 11.37 -28.95 4.96
C PRO A 923 11.17 -30.21 5.81
N GLU A 924 12.22 -31.01 5.96
CA GLU A 924 12.21 -32.33 6.62
C GLU A 924 12.14 -32.22 8.16
N PHE A 925 12.47 -31.06 8.73
CA PHE A 925 12.32 -30.80 10.17
C PHE A 925 10.86 -30.48 10.60
N LEU A 926 9.95 -30.34 9.63
CA LEU A 926 8.51 -30.19 9.84
C LEU A 926 7.78 -31.47 9.38
N PRO A 927 6.49 -31.67 9.73
CA PRO A 927 5.74 -32.83 9.24
C PRO A 927 5.79 -32.93 7.71
N PRO A 928 5.89 -34.13 7.11
CA PRO A 928 5.90 -34.28 5.66
C PRO A 928 4.56 -33.88 5.04
N LEU A 929 4.55 -33.66 3.71
CA LEU A 929 3.30 -33.55 2.96
C LEU A 929 2.45 -34.83 3.14
N PRO A 930 1.12 -34.73 3.33
CA PRO A 930 0.25 -35.90 3.43
C PRO A 930 0.32 -36.82 2.20
N ASP A 931 0.11 -38.12 2.40
CA ASP A 931 0.14 -39.11 1.32
C ASP A 931 -0.80 -38.74 0.16
N GLY A 932 -0.24 -38.61 -1.04
CA GLY A 932 -0.98 -38.24 -2.25
C GLY A 932 -1.25 -36.73 -2.42
N ALA A 933 -0.80 -35.87 -1.51
CA ALA A 933 -0.82 -34.42 -1.72
C ALA A 933 0.09 -34.02 -2.91
N PRO A 934 -0.34 -33.08 -3.77
CA PRO A 934 0.49 -32.61 -4.88
C PRO A 934 1.66 -31.75 -4.38
N ALA A 935 2.87 -31.99 -4.87
CA ALA A 935 4.05 -31.17 -4.56
C ALA A 935 4.04 -29.82 -5.31
N ASN A 936 3.00 -29.01 -5.09
CA ASN A 936 2.79 -27.69 -5.66
C ASN A 936 2.10 -26.75 -4.65
N ARG A 937 1.68 -25.54 -5.07
CA ARG A 937 1.12 -24.56 -4.13
C ARG A 937 -0.13 -25.05 -3.40
N LEU A 938 -0.96 -25.90 -4.03
CA LEU A 938 -2.16 -26.43 -3.40
C LEU A 938 -1.85 -27.44 -2.29
N GLY A 939 -0.84 -28.29 -2.47
CA GLY A 939 -0.38 -29.19 -1.40
C GLY A 939 0.26 -28.44 -0.26
N LEU A 940 1.14 -27.46 -0.57
CA LEU A 940 1.74 -26.58 0.43
C LEU A 940 0.68 -25.83 1.25
N ALA A 941 -0.32 -25.24 0.60
CA ALA A 941 -1.33 -24.45 1.26
C ALA A 941 -2.23 -25.30 2.18
N LYS A 942 -2.56 -26.53 1.78
CA LYS A 942 -3.30 -27.49 2.62
C LYS A 942 -2.46 -28.03 3.79
N TRP A 943 -1.16 -28.21 3.57
CA TRP A 943 -0.22 -28.66 4.61
C TRP A 943 -0.01 -27.62 5.71
N LEU A 944 0.06 -26.32 5.37
CA LEU A 944 0.18 -25.24 6.35
C LEU A 944 -0.99 -25.22 7.37
N VAL A 945 -2.18 -25.61 6.92
CA VAL A 945 -3.42 -25.59 7.72
C VAL A 945 -3.83 -26.98 8.22
N ASP A 946 -2.97 -27.98 8.05
CA ASP A 946 -3.20 -29.33 8.58
C ASP A 946 -3.15 -29.31 10.12
N PRO A 947 -4.06 -29.98 10.85
CA PRO A 947 -4.06 -29.97 12.31
C PRO A 947 -2.78 -30.51 12.98
N SER A 948 -1.94 -31.27 12.26
CA SER A 948 -0.63 -31.71 12.73
C SER A 948 0.49 -30.68 12.55
N HIS A 949 0.26 -29.62 11.76
CA HIS A 949 1.27 -28.62 11.43
C HIS A 949 1.51 -27.66 12.61
N PRO A 950 2.75 -27.55 13.13
CA PRO A 950 2.99 -27.01 14.46
C PRO A 950 2.99 -25.48 14.55
N LEU A 951 3.18 -24.77 13.43
CA LEU A 951 3.48 -23.33 13.43
C LEU A 951 2.26 -22.45 13.11
N THR A 952 1.49 -22.76 12.07
CA THR A 952 0.56 -21.80 11.46
C THR A 952 -0.55 -21.33 12.39
N ALA A 953 -1.15 -22.22 13.20
CA ALA A 953 -2.11 -21.82 14.22
C ALA A 953 -1.46 -20.90 15.27
N ARG A 954 -0.31 -21.28 15.84
CA ARG A 954 0.44 -20.49 16.84
C ARG A 954 0.84 -19.10 16.32
N VAL A 955 1.39 -19.03 15.10
CA VAL A 955 1.81 -17.77 14.46
C VAL A 955 0.61 -16.85 14.24
N SER A 956 -0.53 -17.40 13.80
CA SER A 956 -1.75 -16.63 13.55
C SER A 956 -2.37 -16.09 14.84
N VAL A 957 -2.56 -16.93 15.86
CA VAL A 957 -3.11 -16.47 17.16
C VAL A 957 -2.16 -15.50 17.86
N ASN A 958 -0.85 -15.66 17.71
CA ASN A 958 0.14 -14.72 18.25
C ASN A 958 0.06 -13.34 17.59
N ARG A 959 -0.24 -13.26 16.28
CA ARG A 959 -0.41 -11.99 15.58
C ARG A 959 -1.72 -11.31 15.87
N PHE A 960 -2.82 -12.05 15.94
CA PHE A 960 -4.08 -11.51 16.45
C PHE A 960 -3.87 -10.99 17.88
N TRP A 961 -3.22 -11.76 18.76
CA TRP A 961 -2.83 -11.29 20.10
C TRP A 961 -2.01 -10.00 20.07
N GLN A 962 -0.98 -9.92 19.20
CA GLN A 962 -0.16 -8.72 19.02
C GLN A 962 -0.97 -7.48 18.64
N GLN A 963 -2.05 -7.61 17.86
CA GLN A 963 -2.90 -6.48 17.46
C GLN A 963 -3.62 -5.84 18.68
N PHE A 964 -4.17 -6.65 19.59
CA PHE A 964 -4.91 -6.17 20.76
C PHE A 964 -4.01 -5.81 21.95
N PHE A 965 -2.91 -6.54 22.15
CA PHE A 965 -2.02 -6.41 23.31
C PHE A 965 -0.66 -5.76 22.99
N ARG A 966 -0.45 -5.23 21.77
CA ARG A 966 0.80 -4.67 21.21
C ARG A 966 1.94 -5.67 21.01
N THR A 967 2.15 -6.56 21.96
CA THR A 967 3.25 -7.53 21.96
C THR A 967 2.63 -8.92 21.89
N GLY A 968 3.05 -9.74 20.91
CA GLY A 968 2.69 -11.15 20.85
C GLY A 968 3.13 -11.90 22.12
N LEU A 969 2.53 -13.06 22.39
CA LEU A 969 3.04 -13.99 23.40
C LEU A 969 4.51 -14.33 23.07
N VAL A 970 4.80 -14.63 21.80
CA VAL A 970 6.13 -14.51 21.16
C VAL A 970 6.29 -13.08 20.66
N LYS A 971 7.32 -12.35 21.13
CA LYS A 971 7.58 -10.95 20.76
C LYS A 971 8.11 -10.81 19.33
N THR A 972 8.87 -11.79 18.88
CA THR A 972 9.39 -11.94 17.51
C THR A 972 8.34 -12.64 16.65
N SER A 973 7.27 -11.93 16.29
CA SER A 973 6.19 -12.45 15.42
C SER A 973 6.65 -12.84 14.00
N GLU A 974 7.88 -12.48 13.66
CA GLU A 974 8.67 -12.84 12.49
C GLU A 974 9.57 -14.08 12.67
N ASP A 975 9.89 -14.46 13.91
CA ASP A 975 10.82 -15.54 14.26
C ASP A 975 10.35 -16.35 15.49
N PHE A 976 9.83 -17.54 15.22
CA PHE A 976 9.46 -18.62 16.14
C PHE A 976 10.55 -19.69 16.24
N GLY A 977 11.67 -19.51 15.55
CA GLY A 977 12.83 -20.37 15.58
C GLY A 977 13.69 -20.14 16.82
N THR A 978 14.97 -20.45 16.67
CA THR A 978 15.94 -20.64 17.73
C THR A 978 16.60 -19.31 18.16
N GLN A 979 16.39 -18.23 17.40
CA GLN A 979 16.74 -16.87 17.81
C GLN A 979 15.52 -16.01 18.19
N GLY A 980 14.31 -16.57 18.09
CA GLY A 980 13.07 -15.96 18.56
C GLY A 980 13.00 -15.86 20.09
N GLU A 981 12.26 -14.87 20.59
CA GLU A 981 11.96 -14.77 22.03
C GLU A 981 10.98 -15.89 22.43
N PRO A 982 11.27 -16.73 23.44
CA PRO A 982 10.34 -17.74 23.90
C PRO A 982 9.01 -17.11 24.36
N PRO A 983 7.86 -17.80 24.19
CA PRO A 983 6.56 -17.24 24.54
C PRO A 983 6.47 -16.89 26.03
N SER A 984 5.91 -15.72 26.36
CA SER A 984 5.72 -15.32 27.76
C SER A 984 4.72 -16.23 28.50
N HIS A 985 3.78 -16.81 27.77
CA HIS A 985 2.80 -17.78 28.26
C HIS A 985 2.73 -18.97 27.27
N PRO A 986 3.64 -19.97 27.35
CA PRO A 986 3.69 -21.08 26.39
C PRO A 986 2.39 -21.89 26.36
N GLU A 987 1.85 -22.21 27.54
CA GLU A 987 0.63 -23.00 27.70
C GLU A 987 -0.61 -22.28 27.12
N LEU A 988 -0.67 -20.96 27.26
CA LEU A 988 -1.72 -20.13 26.64
C LEU A 988 -1.59 -20.08 25.12
N LEU A 989 -0.37 -20.02 24.58
CA LEU A 989 -0.14 -20.02 23.13
C LEU A 989 -0.62 -21.32 22.49
N ASP A 990 -0.28 -22.47 23.09
CA ASP A 990 -0.70 -23.78 22.62
C ASP A 990 -2.22 -23.96 22.77
N TRP A 991 -2.79 -23.55 23.91
CA TRP A 991 -4.24 -23.57 24.11
C TRP A 991 -5.00 -22.72 23.09
N LEU A 992 -4.58 -21.46 22.85
CA LEU A 992 -5.19 -20.58 21.85
C LEU A 992 -5.07 -21.17 20.44
N ALA A 993 -3.93 -21.80 20.10
CA ALA A 993 -3.73 -22.41 18.80
C ALA A 993 -4.66 -23.62 18.57
N VAL A 994 -4.80 -24.50 19.56
CA VAL A 994 -5.72 -25.65 19.50
C VAL A 994 -7.18 -25.17 19.47
N ASP A 995 -7.56 -24.28 20.38
CA ASP A 995 -8.91 -23.69 20.46
C ASP A 995 -9.33 -23.01 19.14
N PHE A 996 -8.40 -22.32 18.46
CA PHE A 996 -8.67 -21.70 17.16
C PHE A 996 -8.91 -22.72 16.04
N MET A 997 -8.14 -23.82 16.00
CA MET A 997 -8.34 -24.90 15.01
C MET A 997 -9.63 -25.68 15.27
N GLU A 998 -9.90 -26.07 16.54
CA GLU A 998 -11.08 -26.85 16.90
C GLU A 998 -12.41 -26.10 16.69
N HIS A 999 -12.38 -24.76 16.78
CA HIS A 999 -13.51 -23.89 16.44
C HIS A 999 -13.57 -23.50 14.95
N GLY A 1000 -12.94 -24.28 14.07
CA GLY A 1000 -13.06 -24.11 12.62
C GLY A 1000 -12.42 -22.83 12.09
N TRP A 1001 -11.32 -22.40 12.71
CA TRP A 1001 -10.54 -21.21 12.31
C TRP A 1001 -11.36 -19.89 12.28
N ASP A 1002 -12.40 -19.78 13.12
CA ASP A 1002 -13.29 -18.62 13.23
C ASP A 1002 -12.58 -17.41 13.88
N ILE A 1003 -12.25 -16.43 13.04
CA ILE A 1003 -11.50 -15.23 13.43
C ILE A 1003 -12.33 -14.32 14.35
N LYS A 1004 -13.61 -14.07 14.03
CA LYS A 1004 -14.46 -13.19 14.86
C LYS A 1004 -14.74 -13.80 16.23
N ARG A 1005 -14.95 -15.11 16.33
CA ARG A 1005 -15.08 -15.82 17.62
C ARG A 1005 -13.78 -15.73 18.42
N PHE A 1006 -12.62 -15.91 17.79
CA PHE A 1006 -11.31 -15.76 18.45
C PHE A 1006 -11.11 -14.33 18.97
N VAL A 1007 -11.32 -13.32 18.13
CA VAL A 1007 -11.23 -11.90 18.53
C VAL A 1007 -12.22 -11.57 19.66
N LYS A 1008 -13.46 -12.07 19.60
CA LYS A 1008 -14.44 -11.91 20.68
C LYS A 1008 -13.93 -12.47 22.00
N GLN A 1009 -13.32 -13.66 21.99
CA GLN A 1009 -12.75 -14.29 23.19
C GLN A 1009 -11.64 -13.42 23.80
N LEU A 1010 -10.76 -12.83 22.98
CA LEU A 1010 -9.73 -11.90 23.44
C LEU A 1010 -10.33 -10.66 24.11
N VAL A 1011 -11.21 -9.91 23.43
CA VAL A 1011 -11.71 -8.63 23.94
C VAL A 1011 -12.71 -8.78 25.10
N MET A 1012 -13.30 -9.96 25.28
CA MET A 1012 -14.17 -10.28 26.41
C MET A 1012 -13.42 -10.70 27.68
N SER A 1013 -12.13 -11.04 27.58
CA SER A 1013 -11.27 -11.42 28.72
C SER A 1013 -11.15 -10.28 29.75
N ALA A 1014 -11.01 -10.64 31.03
CA ALA A 1014 -10.65 -9.67 32.07
C ALA A 1014 -9.29 -9.04 31.76
N THR A 1015 -8.32 -9.83 31.31
CA THR A 1015 -6.97 -9.40 30.93
C THR A 1015 -6.98 -8.23 29.95
N TYR A 1016 -7.80 -8.30 28.89
CA TYR A 1016 -7.98 -7.19 27.95
C TYR A 1016 -8.68 -5.98 28.56
N ARG A 1017 -9.68 -6.20 29.43
CA ARG A 1017 -10.56 -5.17 30.00
C ARG A 1017 -9.95 -4.40 31.18
N GLN A 1018 -8.80 -4.81 31.70
CA GLN A 1018 -8.09 -4.11 32.79
C GLN A 1018 -7.86 -2.61 32.53
N SER A 1019 -7.86 -1.82 33.61
CA SER A 1019 -7.32 -0.45 33.61
C SER A 1019 -5.83 -0.44 33.22
N SER A 1020 -5.39 0.58 32.49
CA SER A 1020 -3.99 0.76 32.08
C SER A 1020 -3.12 1.48 33.13
N VAL A 1021 -3.67 1.82 34.30
CA VAL A 1021 -2.91 2.47 35.39
C VAL A 1021 -1.77 1.57 35.85
N ILE A 1022 -0.53 2.06 35.77
CA ILE A 1022 0.67 1.31 36.17
C ILE A 1022 1.21 1.84 37.51
N THR A 1023 1.50 0.94 38.45
CA THR A 1023 2.16 1.27 39.72
C THR A 1023 3.69 1.17 39.56
N PRO A 1024 4.49 1.89 40.39
CA PRO A 1024 5.95 1.79 40.32
C PRO A 1024 6.50 0.37 40.51
N ASP A 1025 5.85 -0.47 41.32
CA ASP A 1025 6.22 -1.89 41.51
C ASP A 1025 5.97 -2.72 40.25
N LYS A 1026 4.82 -2.54 39.58
CA LYS A 1026 4.53 -3.19 38.29
C LYS A 1026 5.53 -2.75 37.21
N LEU A 1027 5.80 -1.44 37.11
CA LEU A 1027 6.78 -0.88 36.17
C LEU A 1027 8.20 -1.42 36.41
N ALA A 1028 8.61 -1.60 37.66
CA ALA A 1028 9.94 -2.13 37.99
C ALA A 1028 10.08 -3.64 37.71
N LYS A 1029 9.00 -4.42 37.84
CA LYS A 1029 8.97 -5.87 37.60
C LYS A 1029 8.77 -6.25 36.13
N ASP A 1030 7.93 -5.49 35.42
CA ASP A 1030 7.54 -5.77 34.05
C ASP A 1030 7.26 -4.45 33.28
N PRO A 1031 8.32 -3.68 32.93
CA PRO A 1031 8.18 -2.39 32.25
C PRO A 1031 7.54 -2.49 30.86
N SER A 1032 7.47 -3.70 30.31
CA SER A 1032 6.94 -4.03 28.99
C SER A 1032 5.55 -4.69 29.02
N ASN A 1033 4.95 -4.88 30.20
CA ASN A 1033 3.68 -5.57 30.42
C ASN A 1033 3.58 -6.97 29.74
N ARG A 1034 4.69 -7.74 29.71
CA ARG A 1034 4.77 -9.10 29.13
C ARG A 1034 3.92 -10.12 29.89
N TYR A 1035 3.68 -9.89 31.17
CA TYR A 1035 2.84 -10.68 32.07
C TYR A 1035 1.46 -10.04 32.30
N LEU A 1036 1.12 -9.00 31.54
CA LEU A 1036 -0.25 -8.51 31.35
C LEU A 1036 -0.96 -8.03 32.63
N SER A 1037 -0.21 -7.52 33.61
CA SER A 1037 -0.73 -7.08 34.91
C SER A 1037 -1.58 -5.79 34.88
N HIS A 1038 -1.73 -5.18 33.70
CA HIS A 1038 -2.60 -4.04 33.45
C HIS A 1038 -3.04 -4.02 31.97
N GLY A 1039 -4.03 -3.19 31.65
CA GLY A 1039 -4.55 -3.06 30.28
C GLY A 1039 -3.54 -2.45 29.30
N PRO A 1040 -3.61 -2.79 28.00
CA PRO A 1040 -2.63 -2.37 26.99
C PRO A 1040 -2.77 -0.88 26.64
N ARG A 1041 -1.68 -0.10 26.75
CA ARG A 1041 -1.60 1.33 26.37
C ARG A 1041 -0.48 1.56 25.36
N TYR A 1042 -0.76 2.26 24.27
CA TYR A 1042 0.18 2.57 23.19
C TYR A 1042 -0.35 3.61 22.19
N ARG A 1043 0.58 4.26 21.48
CA ARG A 1043 0.29 5.15 20.34
C ARG A 1043 -0.48 4.37 19.26
N LEU A 1044 -1.54 4.97 18.74
CA LEU A 1044 -2.32 4.47 17.60
C LEU A 1044 -1.46 4.44 16.33
N ASP A 1045 -1.74 3.53 15.38
CA ASP A 1045 -1.03 3.53 14.10
C ASP A 1045 -1.37 4.76 13.25
N ALA A 1046 -0.49 5.11 12.32
CA ALA A 1046 -0.66 6.21 11.36
C ALA A 1046 -2.07 6.30 10.75
N GLU A 1047 -2.57 5.17 10.23
CA GLU A 1047 -3.87 5.09 9.57
C GLU A 1047 -5.02 5.37 10.55
N VAL A 1048 -4.89 4.95 11.81
CA VAL A 1048 -5.91 5.15 12.86
C VAL A 1048 -5.89 6.58 13.37
N ILE A 1049 -4.72 7.22 13.49
CA ILE A 1049 -4.60 8.63 13.86
C ILE A 1049 -5.30 9.52 12.81
N ARG A 1050 -5.03 9.27 11.53
CA ARG A 1050 -5.65 9.98 10.40
C ARG A 1050 -7.16 9.71 10.32
N ASP A 1051 -7.58 8.45 10.38
CA ASP A 1051 -9.00 8.08 10.31
C ASP A 1051 -9.80 8.61 11.50
N GLN A 1052 -9.21 8.63 12.72
CA GLN A 1052 -9.83 9.23 13.90
C GLN A 1052 -10.09 10.73 13.70
N ALA A 1053 -9.11 11.49 13.20
CA ALA A 1053 -9.27 12.93 12.95
C ALA A 1053 -10.40 13.21 11.94
N LEU A 1054 -10.49 12.43 10.87
CA LEU A 1054 -11.60 12.50 9.90
C LEU A 1054 -12.96 12.12 10.52
N ALA A 1055 -12.99 11.10 11.37
CA ALA A 1055 -14.22 10.61 11.99
C ALA A 1055 -14.81 11.59 13.01
N VAL A 1056 -13.99 12.13 13.93
CA VAL A 1056 -14.49 13.05 14.98
C VAL A 1056 -14.95 14.39 14.41
N SER A 1057 -14.29 14.86 13.34
CA SER A 1057 -14.62 16.09 12.62
C SER A 1057 -15.85 15.97 11.72
N GLY A 1058 -16.23 14.74 11.32
CA GLY A 1058 -17.33 14.50 10.39
C GLY A 1058 -16.93 14.51 8.91
N LEU A 1059 -15.65 14.66 8.60
CA LEU A 1059 -15.13 14.61 7.22
C LEU A 1059 -15.12 13.20 6.61
N LEU A 1060 -15.04 12.14 7.43
CA LEU A 1060 -14.79 10.78 6.96
C LEU A 1060 -15.84 10.26 5.96
N VAL A 1061 -15.38 9.87 4.76
CA VAL A 1061 -16.20 9.20 3.74
C VAL A 1061 -16.09 7.68 3.91
N ASP A 1062 -17.13 7.07 4.48
CA ASP A 1062 -17.23 5.64 4.80
C ASP A 1062 -17.58 4.75 3.58
N ARG A 1063 -16.89 4.99 2.45
CA ARG A 1063 -17.06 4.24 1.20
C ARG A 1063 -16.08 3.07 1.16
N LEU A 1064 -16.63 1.85 1.20
CA LEU A 1064 -15.88 0.59 1.10
C LEU A 1064 -15.45 0.29 -0.34
N GLY A 1065 -14.22 -0.21 -0.49
CA GLY A 1065 -13.68 -0.77 -1.73
C GLY A 1065 -13.42 0.23 -2.87
N GLY A 1066 -13.08 -0.27 -4.05
CA GLY A 1066 -12.77 0.56 -5.22
C GLY A 1066 -11.32 1.05 -5.27
N PRO A 1067 -10.92 1.81 -6.31
CA PRO A 1067 -9.53 2.21 -6.51
C PRO A 1067 -8.98 3.07 -5.37
N SER A 1068 -7.65 3.01 -5.21
CA SER A 1068 -6.90 3.79 -4.24
C SER A 1068 -6.89 5.29 -4.61
N VAL A 1069 -6.81 6.15 -3.60
CA VAL A 1069 -6.98 7.62 -3.68
C VAL A 1069 -5.77 8.38 -3.14
N LYS A 1070 -5.61 9.63 -3.57
CA LYS A 1070 -4.47 10.50 -3.27
C LYS A 1070 -4.90 11.70 -2.41
N PRO A 1071 -4.99 11.55 -1.08
CA PRO A 1071 -5.25 12.67 -0.15
C PRO A 1071 -4.04 13.61 -0.06
N TYR A 1072 -4.10 14.60 0.83
CA TYR A 1072 -3.02 15.57 1.07
C TYR A 1072 -1.62 14.97 1.11
N GLN A 1073 -0.73 15.54 0.29
CA GLN A 1073 0.72 15.29 0.31
C GLN A 1073 1.46 16.54 -0.18
N PRO A 1074 2.63 16.91 0.42
CA PRO A 1074 3.42 18.04 -0.08
C PRO A 1074 3.88 17.85 -1.54
N PRO A 1075 3.85 18.91 -2.36
CA PRO A 1075 4.18 18.83 -3.78
C PRO A 1075 5.65 18.47 -4.01
N GLY A 1076 5.93 17.77 -5.12
CA GLY A 1076 7.29 17.50 -5.60
C GLY A 1076 7.98 16.26 -5.03
N ILE A 1077 7.47 15.64 -3.96
CA ILE A 1077 8.10 14.46 -3.32
C ILE A 1077 8.29 13.30 -4.33
N TRP A 1078 7.25 12.95 -5.08
CA TRP A 1078 7.33 11.88 -6.08
C TRP A 1078 8.31 12.18 -7.22
N LYS A 1079 8.51 13.46 -7.53
CA LYS A 1079 9.41 13.94 -8.59
C LYS A 1079 10.88 13.93 -8.17
N ALA A 1080 11.16 13.99 -6.87
CA ALA A 1080 12.50 13.88 -6.32
C ALA A 1080 13.08 12.45 -6.42
N VAL A 1081 12.21 11.43 -6.34
CA VAL A 1081 12.61 10.00 -6.42
C VAL A 1081 12.26 9.32 -7.75
N GLY A 1082 11.30 9.87 -8.50
CA GLY A 1082 10.74 9.24 -9.70
C GLY A 1082 11.59 9.48 -10.95
N TYR A 1083 11.88 8.41 -11.69
CA TYR A 1083 12.44 8.52 -13.03
C TYR A 1083 11.47 9.23 -13.99
N SER A 1084 12.01 10.03 -14.91
CA SER A 1084 11.22 10.84 -15.86
C SER A 1084 10.34 10.07 -16.85
N SER A 1085 10.47 8.74 -16.92
CA SER A 1085 9.61 7.85 -17.70
C SER A 1085 8.60 7.05 -16.86
N SER A 1086 8.49 7.32 -15.56
CA SER A 1086 7.50 6.71 -14.67
C SER A 1086 6.12 7.35 -14.84
N ASN A 1087 5.06 6.55 -14.83
CA ASN A 1087 3.67 7.03 -14.79
C ASN A 1087 3.22 7.46 -13.37
N THR A 1088 4.09 7.34 -12.36
CA THR A 1088 3.90 7.86 -10.99
C THR A 1088 4.95 8.92 -10.64
N VAL A 1089 5.58 9.57 -11.64
CA VAL A 1089 6.61 10.60 -11.41
C VAL A 1089 6.06 11.87 -10.74
N GLU A 1090 4.84 12.29 -11.10
CA GLU A 1090 4.20 13.47 -10.51
C GLU A 1090 2.99 13.05 -9.66
N PHE A 1091 2.93 13.65 -8.47
CA PHE A 1091 1.79 13.49 -7.56
C PHE A 1091 0.73 14.52 -7.93
N HIS A 1092 -0.48 14.04 -8.19
CA HIS A 1092 -1.67 14.85 -8.35
C HIS A 1092 -2.62 14.43 -7.24
N GLN A 1093 -3.02 15.38 -6.39
CA GLN A 1093 -4.03 15.16 -5.36
C GLN A 1093 -5.35 14.80 -6.06
N ASP A 1094 -6.13 13.92 -5.44
CA ASP A 1094 -7.54 13.76 -5.79
C ASP A 1094 -8.37 14.92 -5.21
N GLU A 1095 -9.63 15.04 -5.61
CA GLU A 1095 -10.55 16.10 -5.13
C GLU A 1095 -11.85 15.50 -4.55
N GLY A 1096 -12.57 16.30 -3.76
CA GLY A 1096 -13.87 15.94 -3.16
C GLY A 1096 -13.78 14.75 -2.20
N ASP A 1097 -14.84 13.92 -2.15
CA ASP A 1097 -14.96 12.71 -1.30
C ASP A 1097 -13.69 11.86 -1.17
N LYS A 1098 -12.89 11.80 -2.24
CA LYS A 1098 -11.71 10.93 -2.32
C LYS A 1098 -10.66 11.24 -1.26
N ILE A 1099 -10.38 12.50 -0.96
CA ILE A 1099 -9.31 12.87 -0.02
C ILE A 1099 -9.70 12.55 1.44
N TYR A 1100 -11.00 12.41 1.72
CA TYR A 1100 -11.54 12.11 3.05
C TYR A 1100 -11.88 10.63 3.26
N ARG A 1101 -11.51 9.74 2.33
CA ARG A 1101 -11.66 8.29 2.52
C ARG A 1101 -10.70 7.77 3.60
N ARG A 1102 -11.04 6.61 4.17
CA ARG A 1102 -10.18 5.85 5.07
C ARG A 1102 -8.78 5.63 4.50
N SER A 1103 -7.79 5.69 5.38
CA SER A 1103 -6.36 5.59 5.08
C SER A 1103 -5.95 4.25 4.44
N LEU A 1104 -6.77 3.20 4.61
CA LEU A 1104 -6.63 1.92 3.90
C LEU A 1104 -6.69 2.07 2.36
N TYR A 1105 -7.40 3.09 1.87
CA TYR A 1105 -7.54 3.39 0.45
C TYR A 1105 -6.50 4.39 -0.06
N THR A 1106 -5.61 4.92 0.79
CA THR A 1106 -4.55 5.82 0.33
C THR A 1106 -3.59 5.08 -0.61
N PHE A 1107 -3.24 5.72 -1.73
CA PHE A 1107 -2.34 5.18 -2.74
C PHE A 1107 -0.93 4.97 -2.18
N LEU A 1108 -0.47 3.72 -2.15
CA LEU A 1108 0.84 3.33 -1.62
C LEU A 1108 1.85 3.19 -2.77
N LYS A 1109 2.53 4.30 -3.09
CA LYS A 1109 3.76 4.30 -3.90
C LYS A 1109 4.92 3.82 -3.03
N ARG A 1110 5.58 2.73 -3.42
CA ARG A 1110 6.60 2.05 -2.60
C ARG A 1110 7.85 2.91 -2.35
N THR A 1111 8.34 3.57 -3.40
CA THR A 1111 9.56 4.40 -3.34
C THR A 1111 9.34 5.79 -2.73
N ALA A 1112 8.08 6.21 -2.55
CA ALA A 1112 7.72 7.43 -1.82
C ALA A 1112 6.34 7.26 -1.17
N PRO A 1113 6.25 6.53 -0.03
CA PRO A 1113 5.01 6.38 0.72
C PRO A 1113 4.51 7.74 1.24
N PRO A 1114 3.23 7.84 1.64
CA PRO A 1114 2.68 9.07 2.21
C PRO A 1114 3.55 9.57 3.39
N PRO A 1115 4.03 10.84 3.38
CA PRO A 1115 5.02 11.31 4.36
C PRO A 1115 4.49 11.28 5.79
N ASN A 1116 3.27 11.77 6.01
CA ASN A 1116 2.63 11.76 7.33
C ASN A 1116 2.49 10.31 7.86
N MET A 1117 2.14 9.34 7.02
CA MET A 1117 2.10 7.94 7.42
C MET A 1117 3.48 7.39 7.76
N SER A 1118 4.50 7.73 6.97
CA SER A 1118 5.90 7.36 7.24
C SER A 1118 6.40 7.92 8.58
N THR A 1119 6.11 9.19 8.90
CA THR A 1119 6.45 9.83 10.18
C THR A 1119 5.79 9.13 11.39
N PHE A 1120 4.64 8.47 11.18
CA PHE A 1120 3.94 7.66 12.18
C PHE A 1120 4.22 6.14 12.08
N ASP A 1121 5.38 5.77 11.50
CA ASP A 1121 5.91 4.41 11.38
C ASP A 1121 5.07 3.43 10.52
N ALA A 1122 4.37 3.93 9.50
CA ALA A 1122 3.70 3.06 8.53
C ALA A 1122 4.71 2.36 7.59
N PRO A 1123 4.55 1.06 7.29
CA PRO A 1123 5.50 0.33 6.45
C PRO A 1123 5.43 0.75 4.97
N ASN A 1124 6.60 0.91 4.34
CA ASN A 1124 6.75 1.22 2.90
C ASN A 1124 6.32 0.09 1.95
N ARG A 1125 6.01 -1.08 2.53
CA ARG A 1125 5.53 -2.31 1.87
C ARG A 1125 6.56 -3.08 1.06
N GLU A 1126 7.82 -2.67 0.96
CA GLU A 1126 8.81 -3.35 0.11
C GLU A 1126 9.17 -4.75 0.62
N ALA A 1127 9.14 -4.96 1.94
CA ALA A 1127 9.38 -6.24 2.61
C ALA A 1127 8.22 -6.64 3.55
N CYS A 1128 8.12 -7.94 3.86
CA CYS A 1128 7.04 -8.50 4.69
C CYS A 1128 7.14 -7.97 6.13
N THR A 1129 6.12 -7.23 6.59
CA THR A 1129 6.13 -6.60 7.91
C THR A 1129 5.21 -7.36 8.88
N ALA A 1130 5.76 -8.34 9.62
CA ALA A 1130 5.02 -9.12 10.63
C ALA A 1130 4.87 -8.40 12.00
N ARG A 1131 5.72 -7.39 12.25
CA ARG A 1131 5.65 -6.50 13.42
C ARG A 1131 5.96 -5.08 12.94
N ARG A 1132 5.08 -4.13 13.23
CA ARG A 1132 5.35 -2.70 13.00
C ARG A 1132 6.27 -2.15 14.08
N GLU A 1133 7.18 -1.26 13.69
CA GLU A 1133 7.87 -0.40 14.64
C GLU A 1133 6.92 0.70 15.14
N ARG A 1134 7.19 1.24 16.32
CA ARG A 1134 6.48 2.43 16.84
C ARG A 1134 7.45 3.30 17.64
N THR A 1135 7.76 4.45 17.07
CA THR A 1135 8.49 5.56 17.67
C THR A 1135 7.51 6.62 18.18
N ASN A 1136 7.99 7.43 19.13
CA ASN A 1136 7.34 8.66 19.57
C ASN A 1136 8.34 9.79 19.35
N THR A 1137 8.12 10.69 18.40
CA THR A 1137 9.08 11.74 18.03
C THR A 1137 8.45 13.14 18.06
N PRO A 1138 9.21 14.22 18.30
CA PRO A 1138 8.66 15.58 18.23
C PRO A 1138 8.07 15.94 16.85
N MET A 1139 8.61 15.33 15.78
CA MET A 1139 8.13 15.51 14.40
C MET A 1139 6.67 15.06 14.22
N GLN A 1140 6.25 13.99 14.91
CA GLN A 1140 4.87 13.51 14.88
C GLN A 1140 3.88 14.57 15.41
N ALA A 1141 4.23 15.27 16.49
CA ALA A 1141 3.40 16.36 17.02
C ALA A 1141 3.34 17.55 16.06
N LEU A 1142 4.42 17.83 15.32
CA LEU A 1142 4.46 18.86 14.28
C LEU A 1142 3.58 18.52 13.08
N VAL A 1143 3.50 17.25 12.66
CA VAL A 1143 2.56 16.82 11.61
C VAL A 1143 1.12 17.13 12.03
N LEU A 1144 0.71 16.76 13.24
CA LEU A 1144 -0.66 17.01 13.75
C LEU A 1144 -1.01 18.50 13.89
N MET A 1145 -0.03 19.40 14.01
CA MET A 1145 -0.26 20.85 14.07
C MET A 1145 -0.28 21.54 12.69
N ASN A 1146 0.40 20.99 11.67
CA ASN A 1146 0.74 21.73 10.46
C ASN A 1146 0.33 21.04 9.14
N ASP A 1147 0.10 19.73 9.12
CA ASP A 1147 -0.41 19.04 7.94
C ASP A 1147 -1.85 19.52 7.66
N PRO A 1148 -2.16 19.99 6.43
CA PRO A 1148 -3.47 20.57 6.10
C PRO A 1148 -4.65 19.70 6.51
N GLN A 1149 -4.51 18.36 6.47
CA GLN A 1149 -5.60 17.46 6.79
C GLN A 1149 -6.00 17.52 8.28
N PHE A 1150 -5.03 17.70 9.18
CA PHE A 1150 -5.32 17.80 10.62
C PHE A 1150 -5.81 19.21 11.00
N VAL A 1151 -5.32 20.25 10.31
CA VAL A 1151 -5.83 21.62 10.47
C VAL A 1151 -7.28 21.73 9.98
N GLU A 1152 -7.60 21.12 8.84
CA GLU A 1152 -8.95 21.06 8.30
C GLU A 1152 -9.90 20.25 9.20
N ALA A 1153 -9.45 19.09 9.72
CA ALA A 1153 -10.23 18.34 10.71
C ALA A 1153 -10.51 19.16 12.00
N ALA A 1154 -9.53 19.93 12.47
CA ALA A 1154 -9.69 20.87 13.58
C ALA A 1154 -10.69 22.00 13.25
N ARG A 1155 -10.69 22.50 12.01
CA ARG A 1155 -11.65 23.49 11.51
C ARG A 1155 -13.08 22.95 11.53
N HIS A 1156 -13.30 21.74 11.01
CA HIS A 1156 -14.63 21.11 11.01
C HIS A 1156 -15.14 20.82 12.45
N LEU A 1157 -14.26 20.41 13.36
CA LEU A 1157 -14.60 20.32 14.79
C LEU A 1157 -15.03 21.69 15.37
N ALA A 1158 -14.31 22.75 15.06
CA ALA A 1158 -14.62 24.11 15.53
C ALA A 1158 -15.96 24.61 14.98
N GLU A 1159 -16.24 24.39 13.70
CA GLU A 1159 -17.53 24.69 13.06
C GLU A 1159 -18.68 23.94 13.74
N HIS A 1160 -18.50 22.65 14.02
CA HIS A 1160 -19.49 21.85 14.75
C HIS A 1160 -19.73 22.37 16.19
N MET A 1161 -18.70 22.86 16.88
CA MET A 1161 -18.87 23.49 18.20
C MET A 1161 -19.56 24.85 18.14
N LEU A 1162 -19.30 25.66 17.12
CA LEU A 1162 -19.90 26.99 16.96
C LEU A 1162 -21.40 26.92 16.61
N HIS A 1163 -21.80 25.92 15.81
CA HIS A 1163 -23.20 25.62 15.50
C HIS A 1163 -23.95 24.84 16.59
N SER A 1164 -23.25 24.33 17.61
CA SER A 1164 -23.87 23.55 18.69
C SER A 1164 -24.90 24.40 19.47
N PRO A 1165 -25.93 23.76 20.08
CA PRO A 1165 -26.94 24.47 20.88
C PRO A 1165 -26.39 25.03 22.20
N PHE A 1166 -25.12 24.78 22.52
CA PHE A 1166 -24.47 25.26 23.73
C PHE A 1166 -24.15 26.75 23.63
N SER A 1167 -24.57 27.52 24.65
CA SER A 1167 -24.41 28.98 24.70
C SER A 1167 -23.20 29.44 25.52
N GLN A 1168 -22.55 28.55 26.28
CA GLN A 1168 -21.35 28.85 27.06
C GLN A 1168 -20.14 28.14 26.45
N ASP A 1169 -18.98 28.81 26.48
CA ASP A 1169 -17.72 28.21 26.01
C ASP A 1169 -17.37 26.93 26.80
N ALA A 1170 -17.66 26.87 28.10
CA ALA A 1170 -17.38 25.70 28.93
C ALA A 1170 -18.14 24.45 28.46
N ASP A 1171 -19.42 24.60 28.09
CA ASP A 1171 -20.23 23.49 27.58
C ASP A 1171 -19.71 23.00 26.22
N ARG A 1172 -19.30 23.94 25.34
CA ARG A 1172 -18.68 23.65 24.03
C ARG A 1172 -17.31 22.98 24.18
N LEU A 1173 -16.48 23.43 25.13
CA LEU A 1173 -15.20 22.81 25.44
C LEU A 1173 -15.38 21.38 25.96
N ASN A 1174 -16.39 21.12 26.80
CA ASN A 1174 -16.69 19.77 27.25
C ASN A 1174 -17.18 18.87 26.11
N GLU A 1175 -18.09 19.32 25.24
CA GLU A 1175 -18.53 18.52 24.09
C GLU A 1175 -17.38 18.26 23.10
N LEU A 1176 -16.54 19.25 22.80
CA LEU A 1176 -15.35 19.09 21.94
C LEU A 1176 -14.42 18.00 22.50
N TYR A 1177 -14.11 18.09 23.79
CA TYR A 1177 -13.21 17.16 24.46
C TYR A 1177 -13.85 15.77 24.58
N PHE A 1178 -15.11 15.67 25.00
CA PHE A 1178 -15.88 14.42 25.07
C PHE A 1178 -15.96 13.71 23.71
N ARG A 1179 -16.11 14.46 22.62
CA ARG A 1179 -16.14 13.92 21.25
C ARG A 1179 -14.82 13.29 20.82
N VAL A 1180 -13.69 13.79 21.29
CA VAL A 1180 -12.36 13.33 20.85
C VAL A 1180 -11.75 12.32 21.84
N ALA A 1181 -11.86 12.58 23.14
CA ALA A 1181 -11.31 11.74 24.22
C ALA A 1181 -12.31 10.69 24.78
N CYS A 1182 -13.60 10.78 24.42
CA CYS A 1182 -14.68 9.90 24.88
C CYS A 1182 -15.04 10.01 26.38
N HIS A 1183 -14.59 11.04 27.10
CA HIS A 1183 -15.00 11.33 28.48
C HIS A 1183 -15.08 12.84 28.75
N ASP A 1184 -15.78 13.23 29.82
CA ASP A 1184 -15.89 14.63 30.22
C ASP A 1184 -14.52 15.22 30.60
N ILE A 1185 -14.36 16.53 30.36
CA ILE A 1185 -13.11 17.26 30.61
C ILE A 1185 -12.89 17.50 32.10
N SER A 1186 -11.64 17.44 32.56
CA SER A 1186 -11.32 17.72 33.95
C SER A 1186 -11.38 19.22 34.27
N ASP A 1187 -11.63 19.56 35.53
CA ASP A 1187 -11.54 20.91 36.07
C ASP A 1187 -10.18 21.60 35.82
N ALA A 1188 -9.11 20.84 35.60
CA ALA A 1188 -7.78 21.37 35.30
C ALA A 1188 -7.66 21.70 33.81
N ASP A 1189 -8.04 20.75 32.95
CA ASP A 1189 -7.92 20.87 31.49
C ASP A 1189 -8.91 21.90 30.93
N MET A 1190 -10.11 21.99 31.51
CA MET A 1190 -11.08 23.06 31.23
C MET A 1190 -10.46 24.46 31.41
N LYS A 1191 -9.72 24.68 32.50
CA LYS A 1191 -9.04 25.96 32.76
C LYS A 1191 -7.93 26.23 31.76
N VAL A 1192 -7.22 25.19 31.32
CA VAL A 1192 -6.17 25.29 30.28
C VAL A 1192 -6.80 25.65 28.93
N LEU A 1193 -7.80 24.89 28.46
CA LEU A 1193 -8.43 25.15 27.15
C LEU A 1193 -9.17 26.48 27.11
N GLN A 1194 -9.82 26.90 28.20
CA GLN A 1194 -10.48 28.21 28.26
C GLN A 1194 -9.47 29.37 28.28
N SER A 1195 -8.28 29.16 28.88
CA SER A 1195 -7.16 30.10 28.77
C SER A 1195 -6.61 30.16 27.34
N SER A 1196 -6.41 29.01 26.69
CA SER A 1196 -6.02 28.93 25.28
C SER A 1196 -7.02 29.65 24.36
N LEU A 1197 -8.32 29.38 24.51
CA LEU A 1197 -9.38 29.99 23.70
C LEU A 1197 -9.34 31.52 23.78
N ASN A 1198 -9.24 32.07 24.99
CA ASN A 1198 -9.15 33.52 25.18
C ASN A 1198 -7.87 34.10 24.57
N ARG A 1199 -6.72 33.41 24.71
CA ARG A 1199 -5.46 33.82 24.07
C ARG A 1199 -5.54 33.80 22.53
N PHE A 1200 -6.23 32.81 21.94
CA PHE A 1200 -6.42 32.77 20.49
C PHE A 1200 -7.38 33.86 20.02
N ARG A 1201 -8.46 34.14 20.77
CA ARG A 1201 -9.36 35.28 20.50
C ARG A 1201 -8.61 36.61 20.49
N GLU A 1202 -7.75 36.86 21.47
CA GLU A 1202 -6.88 38.05 21.50
C GLU A 1202 -5.94 38.10 20.29
N LEU A 1203 -5.28 36.98 19.95
CA LEU A 1203 -4.35 36.88 18.83
C LEU A 1203 -5.01 37.14 17.47
N PHE A 1204 -6.17 36.54 17.22
CA PHE A 1204 -6.89 36.65 15.96
C PHE A 1204 -7.69 37.95 15.84
N SER A 1205 -8.16 38.53 16.96
CA SER A 1205 -8.66 39.92 16.99
C SER A 1205 -7.58 40.91 16.57
N ALA A 1206 -6.33 40.68 16.97
CA ALA A 1206 -5.18 41.50 16.58
C ALA A 1206 -4.64 41.19 15.17
N ARG A 1207 -4.97 40.03 14.59
CA ARG A 1207 -4.58 39.59 13.24
C ARG A 1207 -5.72 38.89 12.49
N PRO A 1208 -6.73 39.66 12.00
CA PRO A 1208 -7.86 39.09 11.26
C PRO A 1208 -7.45 38.46 9.91
N ASP A 1209 -6.33 38.90 9.34
CA ASP A 1209 -5.67 38.28 8.19
C ASP A 1209 -5.21 36.86 8.50
N ALA A 1210 -4.51 36.65 9.62
CA ALA A 1210 -4.09 35.32 10.05
C ALA A 1210 -5.28 34.43 10.45
N ALA A 1211 -6.35 35.02 10.98
CA ALA A 1211 -7.59 34.31 11.27
C ALA A 1211 -8.23 33.76 9.98
N LYS A 1212 -8.35 34.64 8.97
CA LYS A 1212 -8.85 34.28 7.64
C LYS A 1212 -7.99 33.18 6.99
N SER A 1213 -6.67 33.34 6.96
CA SER A 1213 -5.76 32.35 6.37
C SER A 1213 -5.86 30.96 7.03
N LEU A 1214 -6.19 30.87 8.32
CA LEU A 1214 -6.36 29.60 9.03
C LEU A 1214 -7.67 28.89 8.66
N ILE A 1215 -8.78 29.64 8.56
CA ILE A 1215 -10.09 29.06 8.22
C ILE A 1215 -10.24 28.72 6.72
N GLU A 1216 -9.30 29.16 5.89
CA GLU A 1216 -9.16 28.81 4.47
C GLU A 1216 -8.20 27.61 4.23
N VAL A 1217 -7.74 26.92 5.29
CA VAL A 1217 -6.95 25.68 5.14
C VAL A 1217 -7.86 24.46 4.84
N GLY A 1218 -7.46 23.69 3.84
CA GLY A 1218 -8.19 22.52 3.32
C GLY A 1218 -8.86 22.78 1.97
N ASP A 1219 -9.41 21.73 1.37
CA ASP A 1219 -10.12 21.78 0.08
C ASP A 1219 -11.64 21.95 0.31
N SER A 1220 -12.14 21.56 1.48
CA SER A 1220 -13.55 21.75 1.82
C SER A 1220 -13.85 23.25 1.97
N PRO A 1221 -15.01 23.73 1.48
CA PRO A 1221 -15.36 25.15 1.55
C PRO A 1221 -15.27 25.73 2.97
N THR A 1222 -14.84 26.98 3.06
CA THR A 1222 -14.88 27.77 4.31
C THR A 1222 -16.30 28.29 4.54
N ASN A 1223 -16.84 28.08 5.74
CA ASN A 1223 -18.08 28.69 6.16
C ASN A 1223 -17.85 30.16 6.58
N TYR A 1224 -18.30 31.10 5.75
CA TYR A 1224 -18.18 32.55 5.99
C TYR A 1224 -19.36 33.16 6.78
N ASP A 1225 -20.36 32.37 7.18
CA ASP A 1225 -21.44 32.84 8.07
C ASP A 1225 -20.99 32.92 9.54
N LEU A 1226 -19.87 32.26 9.88
CA LEU A 1226 -19.22 32.33 11.19
C LEU A 1226 -18.28 33.53 11.29
N ASP A 1227 -18.17 34.10 12.50
CA ASP A 1227 -17.17 35.13 12.77
C ASP A 1227 -15.74 34.54 12.60
N PRO A 1228 -14.87 35.12 11.75
CA PRO A 1228 -13.55 34.54 11.47
C PRO A 1228 -12.62 34.46 12.68
N VAL A 1229 -12.76 35.37 13.67
CA VAL A 1229 -11.93 35.38 14.88
C VAL A 1229 -12.35 34.25 15.80
N GLU A 1230 -13.66 34.07 16.04
CA GLU A 1230 -14.17 32.91 16.77
C GLU A 1230 -13.79 31.60 16.06
N PHE A 1231 -14.02 31.51 14.76
CA PHE A 1231 -13.78 30.29 13.99
C PHE A 1231 -12.30 29.87 14.01
N ALA A 1232 -11.37 30.80 13.79
CA ALA A 1232 -9.94 30.56 13.91
C ALA A 1232 -9.52 30.19 15.36
N SER A 1233 -10.13 30.83 16.37
CA SER A 1233 -9.83 30.57 17.78
C SER A 1233 -10.24 29.17 18.21
N TRP A 1234 -11.46 28.75 17.86
CA TRP A 1234 -11.94 27.39 18.12
C TRP A 1234 -11.19 26.34 17.29
N THR A 1235 -10.75 26.68 16.07
CA THR A 1235 -9.90 25.79 15.24
C THR A 1235 -8.58 25.48 15.95
N MET A 1236 -7.91 26.48 16.54
CA MET A 1236 -6.68 26.25 17.29
C MET A 1236 -6.90 25.45 18.58
N VAL A 1237 -8.04 25.62 19.27
CA VAL A 1237 -8.39 24.78 20.44
C VAL A 1237 -8.68 23.33 20.02
N ALA A 1238 -9.40 23.11 18.92
CA ALA A 1238 -9.63 21.78 18.38
C ALA A 1238 -8.32 21.10 17.95
N SER A 1239 -7.39 21.84 17.33
CA SER A 1239 -6.05 21.35 17.01
C SER A 1239 -5.26 20.98 18.27
N GLN A 1240 -5.34 21.79 19.34
CA GLN A 1240 -4.74 21.47 20.64
C GLN A 1240 -5.31 20.15 21.22
N VAL A 1241 -6.63 19.94 21.14
CA VAL A 1241 -7.28 18.70 21.62
C VAL A 1241 -6.89 17.48 20.78
N LEU A 1242 -6.81 17.61 19.44
CA LEU A 1242 -6.37 16.53 18.55
C LEU A 1242 -4.92 16.07 18.77
N ASN A 1243 -4.09 16.88 19.42
CA ASN A 1243 -2.67 16.61 19.68
C ASN A 1243 -2.39 16.08 21.11
N LEU A 1244 -3.43 15.78 21.90
CA LEU A 1244 -3.25 15.26 23.26
C LEU A 1244 -2.75 13.80 23.25
N ASP A 1245 -1.90 13.46 24.23
CA ASP A 1245 -1.35 12.09 24.38
C ASP A 1245 -2.49 11.05 24.45
N GLU A 1246 -3.55 11.30 25.22
CA GLU A 1246 -4.72 10.41 25.31
C GLU A 1246 -5.51 10.24 24.00
N VAL A 1247 -5.42 11.22 23.09
CA VAL A 1247 -6.09 11.19 21.78
C VAL A 1247 -5.28 10.41 20.76
N ILE A 1248 -3.94 10.53 20.78
CA ILE A 1248 -3.06 9.76 19.90
C ILE A 1248 -2.71 8.37 20.45
N ASN A 1249 -3.08 8.07 21.70
CA ASN A 1249 -3.02 6.74 22.30
C ASN A 1249 -4.40 6.06 22.33
N LYS A 1250 -4.36 4.74 22.55
CA LYS A 1250 -5.53 3.87 22.70
C LYS A 1250 -6.35 4.10 23.98
N ASN A 1251 -5.68 4.47 25.08
CA ASN A 1251 -6.25 4.81 26.40
C ASN A 1251 -5.46 5.94 27.06
#